data_AF-E6SBA0-F1
#
_entry.id   AF-E6SBA0-F1
#
_cell.length_a   1.000
_cell.length_b   1.000
_cell.length_c   1.000
_cell.angle_alpha   90.00
_cell.angle_beta   90.00
_cell.angle_gamma   90.00
#
_symmetry.space_group_name_H-M   'P 1'
#
loop_
_entity.id
_entity.type
_entity.pdbx_description
1 polymer ?
#
loop_
_entity_poly.entity_id
_entity_poly.type
_entity_poly.pdbx_seq_one_letter_code
_entity_poly.pdbx_strand_id
1 'polypeptide(L)'
;MTRNRTTPPRHTRLGGWPAAVAMVPLLALALTATPAVGLAAEDLPTPTATTTSSPSPTPTPTSSATETPTAPPTAEPSPTTSGTTPGTEAAATTAPATDPSTEPSATSSTDLTAASTDLLSLPVPGLSGGAAALALLGDPGVTPRYLPAGAPAAGLGPFQSVRLVAPLLNGGPDPVTVTPQLEFRVAGTGDFQVVPEAATPGVPLHSAEEWVATETGSAPAPRSTPIPADSLHVTIPDGLTAVAGQRSSGINPVTPYFLPPGTATEQEFTVTLSIDAGYGTSYELRVTDDGSAIPLLEPATVTVGAAPATLASPGQQDGEQVSGLPEAQATAYALVGAPEADATKTSYPLYTALAGPDVATDAVITVGPNGPGTIHNPGASTTSGQCGVCHQTHSAKSQNLVKKSSETDQCYTCHAGGTGGADVQAQYALGQPANDPTTRSYWSHDTTDPGDHTLDSKNEFAGALSRHSQCSDCHDPHGATTSKSTMTATGWTAPGGFTKVGGVAVTNGAAGTAPTYTWLDGMVQPVTAEYQLCLKCHSGFTTLPEDVAGKPSQSFTDLAVDFNPANGSYHPIEAPGRNQTQKLADSLAGPSPYKLWNFTTNDTVRCVSCHASNTTGTSADPAENGPDATLTVHASTNRGILIRPYENRVLSKAGQYYDAKGFALCLACHMETPYLNRVRPAAAEGTNFVFHGLHVSGITTKGSGGLDIDTPGAGQGNARCAECHFSSHGTTQLPDGQQVAGDRLIGFPPNVLPSKAMGGVPTFKKTATGGTCTLTCHGKDHQGATYSN
;
A
#
# COMPACT_ATOMS: atom_id res chain seq x y z
N MET A 1 9.69 43.08 -19.65
CA MET A 1 8.76 43.00 -20.80
C MET A 1 9.56 42.96 -22.09
N THR A 2 9.09 42.20 -23.09
CA THR A 2 9.48 42.22 -24.53
C THR A 2 10.94 41.97 -24.94
N ARG A 3 11.08 41.06 -25.92
CA ARG A 3 12.31 40.60 -26.59
C ARG A 3 12.84 41.63 -27.60
N ASN A 4 14.10 41.50 -28.04
CA ASN A 4 14.33 41.19 -29.46
C ASN A 4 15.72 40.61 -29.81
N ARG A 5 15.75 39.82 -30.89
CA ARG A 5 16.95 39.20 -31.49
C ARG A 5 17.47 40.06 -32.66
N THR A 6 18.78 40.00 -32.93
CA THR A 6 19.35 40.08 -34.31
C THR A 6 20.64 39.26 -34.42
N THR A 7 20.93 38.79 -35.64
CA THR A 7 21.94 37.77 -36.01
C THR A 7 23.29 38.33 -36.46
N PRO A 8 24.39 37.54 -36.38
CA PRO A 8 25.65 37.81 -37.11
C PRO A 8 25.66 37.21 -38.53
N PRO A 9 26.56 37.67 -39.44
CA PRO A 9 26.60 37.24 -40.85
C PRO A 9 27.50 36.00 -41.12
N ARG A 10 27.32 35.40 -42.31
CA ARG A 10 28.07 34.26 -42.86
C ARG A 10 29.27 34.67 -43.72
N HIS A 11 30.32 33.85 -43.75
CA HIS A 11 31.27 33.61 -44.88
C HIS A 11 32.21 32.44 -44.48
N THR A 12 32.68 31.49 -45.29
CA THR A 12 32.21 30.88 -46.56
C THR A 12 32.70 29.40 -46.61
N ARG A 13 32.16 28.55 -47.49
CA ARG A 13 32.45 27.09 -47.56
C ARG A 13 33.82 26.74 -48.20
N LEU A 14 34.29 25.52 -47.88
CA LEU A 14 34.85 24.43 -48.74
C LEU A 14 35.88 23.64 -47.88
N GLY A 15 35.96 22.30 -47.83
CA GLY A 15 35.18 21.21 -48.44
C GLY A 15 36.06 19.94 -48.50
N GLY A 16 35.58 18.76 -48.09
CA GLY A 16 36.34 17.50 -48.21
C GLY A 16 36.14 16.48 -47.07
N TRP A 17 35.46 15.38 -47.39
CA TRP A 17 35.48 14.09 -46.68
C TRP A 17 36.62 13.23 -47.30
N PRO A 18 37.24 12.26 -46.59
CA PRO A 18 36.59 10.94 -46.44
C PRO A 18 36.93 10.09 -45.20
N ALA A 19 36.10 9.04 -45.06
CA ALA A 19 36.35 7.71 -44.50
C ALA A 19 36.53 7.54 -42.98
N ALA A 20 35.70 6.63 -42.43
CA ALA A 20 35.76 6.14 -41.06
C ALA A 20 36.60 4.85 -40.96
N VAL A 21 37.18 4.60 -39.79
CA VAL A 21 37.67 3.29 -39.35
C VAL A 21 37.17 3.07 -37.92
N ALA A 22 36.35 2.04 -37.72
CA ALA A 22 35.94 1.59 -36.39
C ALA A 22 36.77 0.37 -35.99
N MET A 23 37.36 0.39 -34.78
CA MET A 23 38.02 -0.77 -34.20
C MET A 23 37.05 -1.54 -33.30
N VAL A 24 37.07 -2.87 -33.43
CA VAL A 24 36.39 -3.82 -32.54
C VAL A 24 37.46 -4.63 -31.80
N PRO A 25 37.43 -4.72 -30.46
CA PRO A 25 38.26 -5.67 -29.73
C PRO A 25 37.56 -7.05 -29.63
N LEU A 26 38.27 -8.12 -30.01
CA LEU A 26 37.87 -9.49 -29.71
C LEU A 26 38.05 -9.78 -28.21
N LEU A 27 37.09 -10.45 -27.59
CA LEU A 27 37.26 -11.09 -26.27
C LEU A 27 37.50 -12.58 -26.47
N ALA A 28 38.63 -13.09 -25.96
CA ALA A 28 39.01 -14.50 -26.09
C ALA A 28 38.46 -15.32 -24.92
N LEU A 29 37.77 -16.42 -25.23
CA LEU A 29 37.22 -17.35 -24.24
C LEU A 29 38.24 -18.45 -23.92
N ALA A 30 38.65 -18.59 -22.65
CA ALA A 30 39.57 -19.62 -22.20
C ALA A 30 38.84 -20.65 -21.32
N LEU A 31 38.67 -21.87 -21.82
CA LEU A 31 38.25 -23.03 -21.01
C LEU A 31 39.47 -23.59 -20.26
N THR A 32 39.33 -23.81 -18.96
CA THR A 32 40.19 -24.72 -18.19
C THR A 32 39.33 -25.65 -17.32
N ALA A 33 39.85 -26.86 -17.07
CA ALA A 33 39.09 -27.97 -16.51
C ALA A 33 39.29 -28.15 -14.99
N THR A 34 38.35 -28.92 -14.44
CA THR A 34 38.20 -29.49 -13.09
C THR A 34 39.50 -29.93 -12.37
N PRO A 35 39.47 -30.01 -11.01
CA PRO A 35 39.13 -31.31 -10.40
C PRO A 35 38.20 -31.22 -9.18
N ALA A 36 37.83 -32.38 -8.63
CA ALA A 36 36.88 -32.57 -7.52
C ALA A 36 37.53 -33.19 -6.26
N VAL A 37 36.71 -33.34 -5.21
CA VAL A 37 36.91 -34.15 -3.97
C VAL A 37 37.68 -33.49 -2.83
N GLY A 38 37.13 -33.55 -1.61
CA GLY A 38 37.83 -33.19 -0.37
C GLY A 38 36.95 -33.04 0.89
N LEU A 39 36.28 -34.09 1.36
CA LEU A 39 35.70 -34.13 2.71
C LEU A 39 36.80 -34.46 3.75
N ALA A 40 36.89 -33.66 4.82
CA ALA A 40 37.60 -34.01 6.05
C ALA A 40 37.00 -33.21 7.23
N ALA A 41 36.99 -33.81 8.43
CA ALA A 41 36.35 -33.29 9.63
C ALA A 41 37.33 -33.19 10.80
N GLU A 42 36.91 -32.45 11.85
CA GLU A 42 37.49 -32.40 13.22
C GLU A 42 38.94 -31.85 13.31
N ASP A 43 39.31 -31.02 14.28
CA ASP A 43 39.33 -31.36 15.71
C ASP A 43 39.45 -30.12 16.65
N LEU A 44 39.17 -30.31 17.93
CA LEU A 44 39.41 -29.37 19.05
C LEU A 44 40.74 -29.72 19.76
N PRO A 45 41.41 -28.79 20.48
CA PRO A 45 41.39 -28.92 21.95
C PRO A 45 41.52 -27.62 22.78
N THR A 46 41.48 -27.83 24.10
CA THR A 46 41.23 -26.93 25.23
C THR A 46 42.51 -26.41 25.96
N PRO A 47 42.46 -25.65 27.10
CA PRO A 47 43.42 -24.55 27.38
C PRO A 47 44.27 -24.69 28.67
N THR A 48 45.11 -23.68 28.96
CA THR A 48 45.74 -23.32 30.27
C THR A 48 46.58 -22.02 30.07
N ALA A 49 47.04 -21.19 31.04
CA ALA A 49 46.70 -20.94 32.46
C ALA A 49 47.30 -19.58 32.95
N THR A 50 46.53 -18.84 33.77
CA THR A 50 46.85 -18.11 35.02
C THR A 50 48.26 -17.54 35.36
N THR A 51 48.32 -16.25 35.80
CA THR A 51 49.06 -15.67 36.99
C THR A 51 48.96 -14.11 36.96
N THR A 52 48.24 -13.39 37.84
CA THR A 52 48.55 -12.89 39.23
C THR A 52 49.63 -11.80 39.41
N SER A 53 49.25 -10.56 39.81
CA SER A 53 49.82 -9.81 40.96
C SER A 53 49.20 -8.39 41.17
N SER A 54 49.08 -7.97 42.44
CA SER A 54 48.64 -6.62 42.94
C SER A 54 49.88 -5.84 43.51
N PRO A 55 49.83 -4.70 44.27
CA PRO A 55 48.74 -3.78 44.69
C PRO A 55 49.09 -2.23 44.70
N SER A 56 48.09 -1.39 45.08
CA SER A 56 48.03 -0.07 45.82
C SER A 56 49.30 0.78 46.21
N PRO A 57 49.20 2.09 46.65
CA PRO A 57 48.06 2.78 47.32
C PRO A 57 47.73 4.29 47.02
N THR A 58 46.60 4.74 47.61
CA THR A 58 46.07 6.04 48.17
C THR A 58 47.06 7.21 48.51
N PRO A 59 46.67 8.44 49.02
CA PRO A 59 45.34 9.06 49.35
C PRO A 59 45.08 10.62 49.12
N THR A 60 43.78 11.03 49.02
CA THR A 60 43.03 12.28 49.48
C THR A 60 43.64 13.73 49.48
N PRO A 61 42.96 14.86 49.92
CA PRO A 61 41.52 15.21 50.13
C PRO A 61 41.05 16.66 49.71
N THR A 62 39.74 16.96 49.92
CA THR A 62 39.10 18.30 50.22
C THR A 62 39.01 19.38 49.12
N SER A 63 38.07 20.36 49.14
CA SER A 63 36.98 20.74 50.08
C SER A 63 35.80 21.48 49.40
N SER A 64 34.68 21.58 50.12
CA SER A 64 33.39 22.22 49.79
C SER A 64 33.40 23.76 49.64
N ALA A 65 32.35 24.31 49.02
CA ALA A 65 31.64 25.53 49.50
C ALA A 65 30.22 25.63 48.90
N THR A 66 29.28 26.16 49.70
CA THR A 66 27.85 26.40 49.40
C THR A 66 27.62 27.90 49.30
N GLU A 67 26.67 28.39 48.49
CA GLU A 67 25.82 29.53 48.88
C GLU A 67 24.60 29.81 47.97
N THR A 68 23.55 30.32 48.62
CA THR A 68 22.25 30.87 48.18
C THR A 68 21.97 32.02 49.20
N PRO A 69 21.11 33.04 49.02
CA PRO A 69 19.96 33.18 48.09
C PRO A 69 19.75 34.62 47.50
N THR A 70 18.57 34.88 46.89
CA THR A 70 17.66 36.05 47.12
C THR A 70 16.87 36.46 45.85
N ALA A 71 15.62 36.91 46.03
CA ALA A 71 14.68 37.51 45.05
C ALA A 71 13.73 38.48 45.81
N PRO A 72 12.70 39.16 45.23
CA PRO A 72 12.33 39.52 43.83
C PRO A 72 12.22 41.09 43.69
N PRO A 73 11.43 41.78 42.79
CA PRO A 73 9.94 41.72 42.66
C PRO A 73 9.25 42.00 41.27
N THR A 74 8.01 41.49 41.14
CA THR A 74 6.78 41.88 40.35
C THR A 74 6.76 42.78 39.08
N ALA A 75 5.97 42.34 38.06
CA ALA A 75 4.87 43.08 37.38
C ALA A 75 3.92 42.14 36.56
N GLU A 76 2.73 42.61 36.15
CA GLU A 76 1.51 41.81 35.79
C GLU A 76 1.26 41.41 34.29
N PRO A 77 0.21 40.57 33.98
CA PRO A 77 -0.01 39.93 32.65
C PRO A 77 -1.39 40.13 31.95
N SER A 78 -1.49 39.63 30.69
CA SER A 78 -2.73 39.11 30.01
C SER A 78 -3.84 40.13 29.59
N PRO A 79 -4.91 39.77 28.81
CA PRO A 79 -5.40 38.43 28.41
C PRO A 79 -5.89 38.23 26.94
N THR A 80 -6.38 36.99 26.71
CA THR A 80 -7.17 36.44 25.59
C THR A 80 -8.64 36.91 25.50
N THR A 81 -9.34 36.67 24.38
CA THR A 81 -10.81 36.67 24.28
C THR A 81 -11.38 35.54 23.39
N SER A 82 -12.61 35.10 23.70
CA SER A 82 -13.41 34.07 23.00
C SER A 82 -14.91 34.45 23.02
N GLY A 83 -15.72 33.87 22.11
CA GLY A 83 -17.20 33.84 22.18
C GLY A 83 -17.96 35.03 21.55
N THR A 84 -19.28 35.01 21.28
CA THR A 84 -20.34 33.95 21.22
C THR A 84 -21.56 34.53 20.45
N THR A 85 -22.49 33.69 19.95
CA THR A 85 -23.88 33.97 19.46
C THR A 85 -24.80 34.63 20.54
N PRO A 86 -26.08 35.10 20.30
CA PRO A 86 -27.16 34.71 19.31
C PRO A 86 -27.85 35.93 18.61
N GLY A 87 -29.04 35.92 17.94
CA GLY A 87 -30.01 34.89 17.46
C GLY A 87 -31.44 35.42 17.18
N THR A 88 -32.41 34.51 16.93
CA THR A 88 -33.91 34.66 16.91
C THR A 88 -34.61 35.29 15.66
N GLU A 89 -35.95 35.16 15.59
CA GLU A 89 -36.76 34.85 14.38
C GLU A 89 -37.67 35.97 13.79
N ALA A 90 -38.23 35.66 12.60
CA ALA A 90 -39.57 35.99 12.06
C ALA A 90 -39.97 37.42 11.66
N ALA A 91 -40.32 37.64 10.38
CA ALA A 91 -41.74 37.68 9.91
C ALA A 91 -41.97 38.37 8.53
N ALA A 92 -42.78 37.72 7.69
CA ALA A 92 -43.83 38.28 6.80
C ALA A 92 -43.54 39.30 5.65
N THR A 93 -44.01 38.89 4.46
CA THR A 93 -44.72 39.68 3.42
C THR A 93 -44.05 40.87 2.71
N THR A 94 -43.90 40.80 1.38
CA THR A 94 -44.76 41.51 0.40
C THR A 94 -44.42 41.21 -1.07
N ALA A 95 -45.46 41.02 -1.88
CA ALA A 95 -45.53 41.30 -3.33
C ALA A 95 -46.67 42.35 -3.50
N PRO A 96 -46.82 43.12 -4.61
CA PRO A 96 -46.82 42.71 -6.04
C PRO A 96 -46.04 43.75 -6.95
N ALA A 97 -46.17 43.92 -8.28
CA ALA A 97 -47.16 43.54 -9.31
C ALA A 97 -46.64 43.71 -10.76
N THR A 98 -47.25 43.01 -11.75
CA THR A 98 -47.61 43.43 -13.16
C THR A 98 -46.52 44.02 -14.12
N ASP A 99 -46.48 43.85 -15.45
CA ASP A 99 -47.40 43.39 -16.54
C ASP A 99 -46.58 43.23 -17.87
N PRO A 100 -47.13 43.04 -19.10
CA PRO A 100 -48.07 42.03 -19.61
C PRO A 100 -47.64 41.32 -20.94
N SER A 101 -48.41 40.28 -21.32
CA SER A 101 -48.83 39.91 -22.70
C SER A 101 -47.83 39.71 -23.86
N THR A 102 -47.86 38.53 -24.48
CA THR A 102 -48.45 38.36 -25.84
C THR A 102 -48.71 36.90 -26.18
N GLU A 103 -49.94 36.57 -26.58
CA GLU A 103 -50.32 35.34 -27.28
C GLU A 103 -50.72 35.74 -28.72
N PRO A 104 -50.72 34.82 -29.69
CA PRO A 104 -52.02 34.61 -30.35
C PRO A 104 -52.33 33.17 -30.81
N SER A 105 -53.59 32.81 -30.54
CA SER A 105 -54.52 32.16 -31.48
C SER A 105 -54.44 30.65 -31.73
N ALA A 106 -55.48 29.97 -31.24
CA ALA A 106 -55.89 28.64 -31.66
C ALA A 106 -56.49 28.61 -33.09
N THR A 107 -56.46 27.42 -33.68
CA THR A 107 -57.47 26.96 -34.66
C THR A 107 -58.11 25.66 -34.14
N SER A 108 -59.37 25.43 -34.52
CA SER A 108 -60.24 24.39 -33.97
C SER A 108 -61.04 23.69 -35.07
N SER A 109 -61.92 22.75 -34.68
CA SER A 109 -62.72 21.81 -35.51
C SER A 109 -61.91 20.62 -36.05
N THR A 110 -61.96 19.45 -35.41
CA THR A 110 -63.03 18.42 -35.35
C THR A 110 -63.22 17.64 -36.65
N ASP A 111 -62.93 16.34 -36.60
CA ASP A 111 -63.92 15.35 -37.00
C ASP A 111 -63.83 14.10 -36.11
N LEU A 112 -64.98 13.59 -35.67
CA LEU A 112 -65.12 12.41 -34.83
C LEU A 112 -65.59 11.24 -35.69
N THR A 113 -64.78 10.19 -35.79
CA THR A 113 -65.27 8.84 -36.10
C THR A 113 -64.85 7.89 -34.98
N ALA A 114 -65.82 7.16 -34.44
CA ALA A 114 -65.68 6.36 -33.23
C ALA A 114 -65.40 4.87 -33.53
N ALA A 115 -64.97 4.15 -32.47
CA ALA A 115 -64.65 2.71 -32.39
C ALA A 115 -63.30 2.30 -33.03
N SER A 116 -62.33 1.78 -32.28
CA SER A 116 -62.47 0.78 -31.22
C SER A 116 -61.84 1.13 -29.86
N THR A 117 -62.68 1.31 -28.84
CA THR A 117 -62.31 0.99 -27.46
C THR A 117 -62.39 -0.52 -27.30
N ASP A 118 -61.30 -1.24 -27.55
CA ASP A 118 -61.26 -2.69 -27.36
C ASP A 118 -60.80 -3.01 -25.94
N LEU A 119 -61.80 -3.11 -25.05
CA LEU A 119 -61.84 -3.92 -23.85
C LEU A 119 -60.51 -4.13 -23.09
N LEU A 120 -60.26 -3.23 -22.13
CA LEU A 120 -59.54 -3.58 -20.89
C LEU A 120 -60.25 -4.79 -20.26
N SER A 121 -59.71 -5.97 -20.54
CA SER A 121 -60.24 -7.22 -20.03
C SER A 121 -60.06 -7.27 -18.53
N LEU A 122 -61.10 -7.71 -17.81
CA LEU A 122 -61.03 -8.03 -16.39
C LEU A 122 -59.79 -8.93 -16.14
N PRO A 123 -59.07 -8.74 -15.02
CA PRO A 123 -57.85 -9.50 -14.77
C PRO A 123 -58.16 -11.00 -14.79
N VAL A 124 -57.25 -11.78 -15.38
CA VAL A 124 -57.39 -13.23 -15.50
C VAL A 124 -57.61 -13.83 -14.11
N PRO A 125 -58.58 -14.74 -13.90
CA PRO A 125 -58.80 -15.35 -12.60
C PRO A 125 -57.54 -16.08 -12.11
N GLY A 126 -57.01 -15.65 -10.97
CA GLY A 126 -55.74 -16.14 -10.43
C GLY A 126 -54.55 -15.22 -10.78
N LEU A 127 -53.36 -15.82 -10.89
CA LEU A 127 -52.11 -15.11 -11.16
C LEU A 127 -51.99 -14.70 -12.63
N SER A 128 -51.64 -13.45 -12.87
CA SER A 128 -51.24 -12.91 -14.17
C SER A 128 -50.19 -11.80 -14.01
N GLY A 129 -49.67 -11.28 -15.11
CA GLY A 129 -48.80 -10.11 -15.14
C GLY A 129 -49.17 -9.13 -16.25
N GLY A 130 -48.17 -8.40 -16.74
CA GLY A 130 -48.27 -7.45 -17.84
C GLY A 130 -46.90 -7.21 -18.47
N ALA A 131 -46.71 -6.09 -19.15
CA ALA A 131 -45.40 -5.73 -19.68
C ALA A 131 -44.38 -5.49 -18.55
N ALA A 132 -43.31 -6.29 -18.51
CA ALA A 132 -42.21 -6.06 -17.58
C ALA A 132 -41.42 -4.78 -17.94
N ALA A 133 -40.83 -4.13 -16.94
CA ALA A 133 -39.95 -2.99 -17.12
C ALA A 133 -38.50 -3.35 -16.74
N LEU A 134 -37.56 -2.47 -17.11
CA LEU A 134 -36.15 -2.56 -16.75
C LEU A 134 -35.70 -1.28 -16.05
N ALA A 135 -34.80 -1.39 -15.08
CA ALA A 135 -34.08 -0.26 -14.52
C ALA A 135 -32.58 -0.38 -14.84
N LEU A 136 -31.99 0.71 -15.32
CA LEU A 136 -30.54 0.82 -15.45
C LEU A 136 -29.96 1.17 -14.07
N LEU A 137 -29.08 0.31 -13.56
CA LEU A 137 -28.37 0.54 -12.30
C LEU A 137 -27.09 1.34 -12.60
N GLY A 138 -26.90 2.44 -11.88
CA GLY A 138 -25.69 3.26 -11.92
C GLY A 138 -24.72 2.88 -10.80
N ASP A 139 -23.87 3.83 -10.42
CA ASP A 139 -23.02 3.71 -9.23
C ASP A 139 -23.86 3.60 -7.94
N PRO A 140 -23.35 2.96 -6.86
CA PRO A 140 -24.05 2.85 -5.59
C PRO A 140 -24.53 4.21 -5.05
N GLY A 141 -25.83 4.30 -4.74
CA GLY A 141 -26.46 5.55 -4.27
C GLY A 141 -27.04 6.44 -5.36
N VAL A 142 -26.77 6.17 -6.64
CA VAL A 142 -27.50 6.78 -7.74
C VAL A 142 -28.86 6.08 -7.87
N THR A 143 -29.95 6.85 -7.82
CA THR A 143 -31.30 6.30 -8.01
C THR A 143 -31.39 5.56 -9.36
N PRO A 144 -31.84 4.29 -9.38
CA PRO A 144 -32.02 3.53 -10.61
C PRO A 144 -32.87 4.27 -11.64
N ARG A 145 -32.44 4.28 -12.89
CA ARG A 145 -33.21 4.85 -13.99
C ARG A 145 -34.15 3.79 -14.57
N TYR A 146 -35.39 3.79 -14.10
CA TYR A 146 -36.46 2.97 -14.67
C TYR A 146 -36.76 3.40 -16.11
N LEU A 147 -36.91 2.41 -16.98
CA LEU A 147 -37.37 2.54 -18.36
C LEU A 147 -38.89 2.28 -18.41
N PRO A 148 -39.60 2.79 -19.44
CA PRO A 148 -41.01 2.45 -19.64
C PRO A 148 -41.23 0.94 -19.74
N ALA A 149 -42.40 0.45 -19.31
CA ALA A 149 -42.76 -0.96 -19.46
C ALA A 149 -42.68 -1.41 -20.94
N GLY A 150 -42.10 -2.60 -21.17
CA GLY A 150 -41.80 -3.13 -22.50
C GLY A 150 -40.61 -2.49 -23.23
N ALA A 151 -39.98 -1.43 -22.69
CA ALA A 151 -38.81 -0.82 -23.33
C ALA A 151 -37.54 -1.65 -23.10
N PRO A 152 -36.76 -1.97 -24.16
CA PRO A 152 -35.51 -2.71 -24.00
C PRO A 152 -34.39 -1.84 -23.40
N ALA A 153 -33.50 -2.46 -22.63
CA ALA A 153 -32.21 -1.87 -22.28
C ALA A 153 -31.18 -2.25 -23.34
N ALA A 154 -30.50 -1.28 -23.95
CA ALA A 154 -29.56 -1.55 -25.04
C ALA A 154 -28.24 -0.77 -24.88
N GLY A 155 -27.18 -1.29 -25.51
CA GLY A 155 -25.84 -0.71 -25.40
C GLY A 155 -25.12 -1.09 -24.11
N LEU A 156 -25.56 -2.14 -23.42
CA LEU A 156 -25.00 -2.56 -22.15
C LEU A 156 -23.59 -3.16 -22.33
N GLY A 157 -22.66 -2.82 -21.44
CA GLY A 157 -21.37 -3.50 -21.36
C GLY A 157 -21.48 -4.84 -20.61
N PRO A 158 -20.58 -5.80 -20.86
CA PRO A 158 -20.31 -6.87 -19.90
C PRO A 158 -20.10 -6.29 -18.50
N PHE A 159 -20.41 -7.07 -17.45
CA PHE A 159 -20.34 -6.64 -16.04
C PHE A 159 -21.36 -5.57 -15.62
N GLN A 160 -22.15 -4.98 -16.52
CA GLN A 160 -23.20 -4.06 -16.12
C GLN A 160 -24.39 -4.79 -15.52
N SER A 161 -24.99 -4.15 -14.52
CA SER A 161 -26.17 -4.62 -13.80
C SER A 161 -27.41 -3.86 -14.25
N VAL A 162 -28.52 -4.58 -14.39
CA VAL A 162 -29.85 -4.04 -14.62
C VAL A 162 -30.81 -4.68 -13.65
N ARG A 163 -31.94 -4.02 -13.40
CA ARG A 163 -33.03 -4.62 -12.64
C ARG A 163 -34.20 -4.98 -13.55
N LEU A 164 -34.65 -6.23 -13.51
CA LEU A 164 -35.95 -6.61 -14.05
C LEU A 164 -37.04 -6.21 -13.06
N VAL A 165 -38.13 -5.63 -13.55
CA VAL A 165 -39.28 -5.18 -12.76
C VAL A 165 -40.53 -5.85 -13.31
N ALA A 166 -41.04 -6.86 -12.60
CA ALA A 166 -42.16 -7.70 -13.05
C ALA A 166 -43.47 -7.37 -12.30
N PRO A 167 -44.53 -6.93 -12.99
CA PRO A 167 -45.86 -6.81 -12.39
C PRO A 167 -46.47 -8.19 -12.14
N LEU A 168 -46.91 -8.45 -10.91
CA LEU A 168 -47.63 -9.66 -10.52
C LEU A 168 -49.02 -9.29 -9.99
N LEU A 169 -50.06 -9.86 -10.57
CA LEU A 169 -51.46 -9.51 -10.38
C LEU A 169 -52.26 -10.73 -9.94
N ASN A 170 -53.11 -10.60 -8.91
CA ASN A 170 -54.11 -11.60 -8.57
C ASN A 170 -55.53 -11.06 -8.85
N GLY A 171 -56.08 -11.44 -10.00
CA GLY A 171 -57.47 -11.15 -10.37
C GLY A 171 -58.50 -12.10 -9.77
N GLY A 172 -58.06 -13.15 -9.08
CA GLY A 172 -58.92 -14.18 -8.51
C GLY A 172 -59.60 -13.77 -7.19
N PRO A 173 -60.66 -14.50 -6.79
CA PRO A 173 -61.31 -14.34 -5.48
C PRO A 173 -60.53 -14.98 -4.33
N ASP A 174 -59.54 -15.83 -4.63
CA ASP A 174 -58.74 -16.59 -3.67
C ASP A 174 -57.27 -16.09 -3.64
N PRO A 175 -56.59 -16.14 -2.49
CA PRO A 175 -55.17 -15.79 -2.40
C PRO A 175 -54.32 -16.81 -3.17
N VAL A 176 -53.32 -16.31 -3.91
CA VAL A 176 -52.35 -17.16 -4.62
C VAL A 176 -51.04 -17.19 -3.83
N THR A 177 -50.37 -18.35 -3.79
CA THR A 177 -48.97 -18.44 -3.36
C THR A 177 -48.10 -18.33 -4.60
N VAL A 178 -47.17 -17.38 -4.63
CA VAL A 178 -46.24 -17.18 -5.75
C VAL A 178 -44.83 -17.54 -5.32
N THR A 179 -44.08 -18.18 -6.21
CA THR A 179 -42.66 -18.54 -6.08
C THR A 179 -41.89 -17.98 -7.28
N PRO A 180 -41.61 -16.66 -7.31
CA PRO A 180 -41.01 -16.03 -8.48
C PRO A 180 -39.61 -16.59 -8.79
N GLN A 181 -39.41 -17.04 -10.02
CA GLN A 181 -38.14 -17.50 -10.54
C GLN A 181 -37.76 -16.72 -11.80
N LEU A 182 -36.55 -16.16 -11.82
CA LEU A 182 -35.97 -15.47 -12.96
C LEU A 182 -35.35 -16.48 -13.94
N GLU A 183 -35.70 -16.35 -15.20
CA GLU A 183 -35.15 -17.14 -16.30
C GLU A 183 -34.74 -16.25 -17.48
N PHE A 184 -33.85 -16.76 -18.32
CA PHE A 184 -33.33 -16.06 -19.50
C PHE A 184 -33.20 -16.96 -20.73
N ARG A 185 -33.10 -16.33 -21.90
CA ARG A 185 -32.58 -16.96 -23.13
C ARG A 185 -31.89 -15.93 -24.03
N VAL A 186 -31.15 -16.38 -25.03
CA VAL A 186 -30.79 -15.50 -26.17
C VAL A 186 -32.08 -15.20 -26.94
N ALA A 187 -32.32 -13.92 -27.26
CA ALA A 187 -33.55 -13.46 -27.89
C ALA A 187 -33.82 -14.20 -29.21
N GLY A 188 -35.07 -14.62 -29.41
CA GLY A 188 -35.48 -15.42 -30.57
C GLY A 188 -34.88 -16.83 -30.67
N THR A 189 -34.21 -17.35 -29.63
CA THR A 189 -33.72 -18.75 -29.58
C THR A 189 -34.64 -19.65 -28.73
N GLY A 190 -34.16 -20.83 -28.32
CA GLY A 190 -34.96 -21.92 -27.77
C GLY A 190 -35.55 -21.69 -26.37
N ASP A 191 -35.46 -22.72 -25.54
CA ASP A 191 -36.07 -22.72 -24.19
C ASP A 191 -35.35 -21.76 -23.24
N PHE A 192 -36.11 -21.21 -22.30
CA PHE A 192 -35.58 -20.41 -21.21
C PHE A 192 -34.82 -21.28 -20.20
N GLN A 193 -33.78 -20.70 -19.59
CA GLN A 193 -32.92 -21.32 -18.59
C GLN A 193 -32.98 -20.50 -17.30
N VAL A 194 -32.92 -21.15 -16.14
CA VAL A 194 -32.89 -20.47 -14.84
C VAL A 194 -31.61 -19.61 -14.73
N VAL A 195 -31.77 -18.36 -14.30
CA VAL A 195 -30.63 -17.48 -14.04
C VAL A 195 -29.91 -17.93 -12.76
N PRO A 196 -28.62 -18.28 -12.79
CA PRO A 196 -27.90 -18.73 -11.59
C PRO A 196 -27.70 -17.58 -10.59
N GLU A 197 -27.62 -17.88 -9.28
CA GLU A 197 -27.29 -16.91 -8.23
C GLU A 197 -25.83 -16.43 -8.24
N ALA A 198 -24.98 -16.99 -9.12
CA ALA A 198 -23.58 -16.64 -9.26
C ALA A 198 -23.12 -16.76 -10.71
N ALA A 199 -22.12 -15.96 -11.09
CA ALA A 199 -21.50 -16.03 -12.41
C ALA A 199 -20.95 -17.44 -12.65
N THR A 200 -21.46 -18.10 -13.69
CA THR A 200 -21.13 -19.48 -14.04
C THR A 200 -20.48 -19.49 -15.43
N PRO A 201 -19.33 -20.15 -15.64
CA PRO A 201 -18.66 -20.15 -16.94
C PRO A 201 -19.56 -20.63 -18.08
N GLY A 202 -19.60 -19.88 -19.18
CA GLY A 202 -20.46 -20.14 -20.33
C GLY A 202 -21.91 -19.67 -20.16
N VAL A 203 -22.27 -19.03 -19.04
CA VAL A 203 -23.60 -18.47 -18.79
C VAL A 203 -23.52 -16.94 -18.89
N PRO A 204 -24.27 -16.29 -19.80
CA PRO A 204 -24.10 -14.88 -20.15
C PRO A 204 -24.57 -13.89 -19.07
N LEU A 205 -25.29 -14.34 -18.06
CA LEU A 205 -25.81 -13.49 -16.98
C LEU A 205 -26.11 -14.30 -15.71
N HIS A 206 -26.18 -13.60 -14.59
CA HIS A 206 -26.48 -14.17 -13.27
C HIS A 206 -27.30 -13.17 -12.45
N SER A 207 -28.02 -13.66 -11.44
CA SER A 207 -28.63 -12.78 -10.44
C SER A 207 -27.50 -12.27 -9.54
N ALA A 208 -27.52 -10.98 -9.25
CA ALA A 208 -26.42 -10.31 -8.58
C ALA A 208 -26.87 -9.54 -7.35
N GLU A 209 -25.99 -9.48 -6.36
CA GLU A 209 -26.18 -8.66 -5.17
C GLU A 209 -25.97 -7.18 -5.54
N GLU A 210 -27.02 -6.37 -5.35
CA GLU A 210 -27.00 -4.93 -5.58
C GLU A 210 -26.20 -4.22 -4.48
N TRP A 211 -25.52 -3.13 -4.81
CA TRP A 211 -24.79 -2.31 -3.84
C TRP A 211 -25.53 -0.99 -3.60
N VAL A 212 -25.92 -0.74 -2.35
CA VAL A 212 -26.61 0.49 -1.92
C VAL A 212 -25.65 1.45 -1.24
N ALA A 213 -25.94 2.74 -1.28
CA ALA A 213 -25.19 3.73 -0.51
C ALA A 213 -25.55 3.70 0.99
N THR A 214 -24.59 4.08 1.82
CA THR A 214 -24.68 4.23 3.27
C THR A 214 -24.08 5.59 3.67
N GLU A 215 -24.27 6.02 4.91
CA GLU A 215 -23.68 7.29 5.41
C GLU A 215 -22.14 7.31 5.32
N THR A 216 -21.51 6.14 5.19
CA THR A 216 -20.06 5.94 5.09
C THR A 216 -19.63 5.30 3.77
N GLY A 217 -20.41 5.47 2.69
CA GLY A 217 -20.08 5.00 1.34
C GLY A 217 -21.09 4.00 0.79
N SER A 218 -20.76 2.71 0.70
CA SER A 218 -21.63 1.67 0.12
C SER A 218 -21.67 0.34 0.91
N ALA A 219 -22.61 -0.54 0.59
CA ALA A 219 -22.70 -1.90 1.16
C ALA A 219 -23.53 -2.82 0.25
N PRO A 220 -23.37 -4.14 0.32
CA PRO A 220 -24.31 -5.08 -0.28
C PRO A 220 -25.72 -4.85 0.28
N ALA A 221 -26.70 -4.72 -0.60
CA ALA A 221 -28.10 -4.57 -0.24
C ALA A 221 -28.63 -5.88 0.37
N PRO A 222 -29.56 -5.84 1.34
CA PRO A 222 -30.22 -7.04 1.83
C PRO A 222 -30.77 -7.87 0.66
N ARG A 223 -30.34 -9.14 0.58
CA ARG A 223 -30.64 -10.05 -0.54
C ARG A 223 -32.15 -10.20 -0.86
N SER A 224 -33.02 -9.87 0.10
CA SER A 224 -34.44 -9.60 -0.11
C SER A 224 -34.81 -8.29 0.60
N THR A 225 -35.43 -7.36 -0.13
CA THR A 225 -35.84 -6.04 0.39
C THR A 225 -37.31 -5.76 0.02
N PRO A 226 -38.21 -5.45 0.98
CA PRO A 226 -39.59 -5.07 0.67
C PRO A 226 -39.69 -3.75 -0.10
N ILE A 227 -40.61 -3.69 -1.05
CA ILE A 227 -40.95 -2.47 -1.80
C ILE A 227 -42.29 -1.96 -1.27
N PRO A 228 -42.37 -0.75 -0.68
CA PRO A 228 -43.65 -0.18 -0.22
C PRO A 228 -44.68 -0.07 -1.35
N ALA A 229 -45.97 -0.23 -1.03
CA ALA A 229 -47.05 -0.26 -2.03
C ALA A 229 -47.27 1.07 -2.76
N ASP A 230 -46.81 2.19 -2.19
CA ASP A 230 -46.78 3.53 -2.78
C ASP A 230 -45.50 3.80 -3.59
N SER A 231 -44.56 2.85 -3.58
CA SER A 231 -43.23 2.92 -4.21
C SER A 231 -43.05 1.88 -5.31
N LEU A 232 -44.15 1.28 -5.80
CA LEU A 232 -44.15 0.40 -6.96
C LEU A 232 -44.00 1.22 -8.26
N HIS A 233 -43.22 0.70 -9.19
CA HIS A 233 -42.93 1.31 -10.50
C HIS A 233 -43.84 0.75 -11.61
N VAL A 234 -44.48 -0.40 -11.37
CA VAL A 234 -45.49 -0.99 -12.26
C VAL A 234 -46.82 -0.26 -12.22
N THR A 235 -47.49 -0.17 -13.37
CA THR A 235 -48.86 0.37 -13.47
C THR A 235 -49.85 -0.61 -12.85
N ILE A 236 -50.63 -0.15 -11.87
CA ILE A 236 -51.69 -0.94 -11.22
C ILE A 236 -52.97 -0.86 -12.06
N PRO A 237 -53.54 -1.99 -12.54
CA PRO A 237 -54.79 -1.99 -13.29
C PRO A 237 -56.00 -1.58 -12.46
N ASP A 238 -56.97 -0.93 -13.10
CA ASP A 238 -58.24 -0.55 -12.47
C ASP A 238 -58.94 -1.76 -11.82
N GLY A 239 -59.30 -1.62 -10.54
CA GLY A 239 -59.98 -2.65 -9.75
C GLY A 239 -59.05 -3.56 -8.93
N LEU A 240 -57.73 -3.40 -9.03
CA LEU A 240 -56.76 -4.08 -8.15
C LEU A 240 -56.18 -3.11 -7.10
N THR A 241 -55.88 -3.64 -5.91
CA THR A 241 -55.23 -2.87 -4.83
C THR A 241 -53.72 -3.13 -4.82
N ALA A 242 -52.91 -2.07 -4.80
CA ALA A 242 -51.47 -2.19 -4.63
C ALA A 242 -51.10 -2.78 -3.25
N VAL A 243 -50.21 -3.77 -3.24
CA VAL A 243 -49.61 -4.33 -2.01
C VAL A 243 -48.09 -4.37 -2.13
N ALA A 244 -47.40 -4.39 -1.00
CA ALA A 244 -45.94 -4.30 -0.94
C ALA A 244 -45.27 -5.38 -1.81
N GLY A 245 -44.33 -4.94 -2.67
CA GLY A 245 -43.52 -5.78 -3.52
C GLY A 245 -42.26 -6.31 -2.84
N GLN A 246 -41.43 -7.00 -3.61
CA GLN A 246 -40.15 -7.55 -3.18
C GLN A 246 -39.06 -7.28 -4.22
N ARG A 247 -37.89 -6.84 -3.76
CA ARG A 247 -36.66 -6.80 -4.55
C ARG A 247 -35.78 -7.97 -4.17
N SER A 248 -35.45 -8.80 -5.15
CA SER A 248 -34.41 -9.82 -5.04
C SER A 248 -33.05 -9.26 -5.47
N SER A 249 -32.09 -9.35 -4.55
CA SER A 249 -30.69 -8.98 -4.72
C SER A 249 -29.87 -10.27 -4.63
N GLY A 250 -29.63 -10.89 -5.78
CA GLY A 250 -28.89 -12.15 -5.91
C GLY A 250 -29.63 -13.44 -5.56
N ILE A 251 -30.93 -13.42 -5.16
CA ILE A 251 -31.69 -14.65 -4.85
C ILE A 251 -32.50 -15.11 -6.08
N ASN A 252 -32.39 -16.39 -6.44
CA ASN A 252 -33.23 -17.01 -7.46
C ASN A 252 -33.32 -18.54 -7.31
N PRO A 253 -34.52 -19.14 -7.10
CA PRO A 253 -35.85 -18.50 -6.99
C PRO A 253 -36.05 -17.75 -5.66
N VAL A 254 -37.00 -16.81 -5.66
CA VAL A 254 -37.41 -16.06 -4.47
C VAL A 254 -38.23 -16.96 -3.54
N THR A 255 -38.06 -16.79 -2.22
CA THR A 255 -38.86 -17.48 -1.21
C THR A 255 -40.36 -17.27 -1.44
N PRO A 256 -41.20 -18.32 -1.43
CA PRO A 256 -42.63 -18.19 -1.71
C PRO A 256 -43.36 -17.20 -0.80
N TYR A 257 -44.28 -16.42 -1.36
CA TYR A 257 -45.13 -15.48 -0.61
C TYR A 257 -46.58 -15.46 -1.10
N PHE A 258 -47.49 -14.90 -0.31
CA PHE A 258 -48.91 -14.81 -0.63
C PHE A 258 -49.28 -13.49 -1.30
N LEU A 259 -50.00 -13.57 -2.41
CA LEU A 259 -50.62 -12.43 -3.10
C LEU A 259 -52.15 -12.46 -2.87
N PRO A 260 -52.74 -11.55 -2.06
CA PRO A 260 -54.16 -11.58 -1.71
C PRO A 260 -55.11 -11.42 -2.91
N PRO A 261 -56.39 -11.80 -2.78
CA PRO A 261 -57.41 -11.58 -3.82
C PRO A 261 -57.52 -10.11 -4.22
N GLY A 262 -57.65 -9.83 -5.52
CA GLY A 262 -57.86 -8.46 -6.02
C GLY A 262 -56.69 -7.51 -5.75
N THR A 263 -55.46 -8.02 -5.76
CA THR A 263 -54.25 -7.21 -5.50
C THR A 263 -53.24 -7.25 -6.64
N ALA A 264 -52.34 -6.27 -6.65
CA ALA A 264 -51.23 -6.13 -7.57
C ALA A 264 -49.95 -5.81 -6.80
N THR A 265 -48.83 -6.35 -7.24
CA THR A 265 -47.52 -6.17 -6.62
C THR A 265 -46.39 -6.17 -7.64
N GLU A 266 -45.17 -5.92 -7.17
CA GLU A 266 -43.95 -5.85 -7.98
C GLU A 266 -42.93 -6.86 -7.46
N GLN A 267 -42.41 -7.70 -8.35
CA GLN A 267 -41.22 -8.50 -8.08
C GLN A 267 -40.07 -7.93 -8.91
N GLU A 268 -39.04 -7.42 -8.24
CA GLU A 268 -37.81 -7.01 -8.89
C GLU A 268 -36.71 -8.08 -8.76
N PHE A 269 -35.84 -8.19 -9.76
CA PHE A 269 -34.60 -8.98 -9.71
C PHE A 269 -33.42 -8.17 -10.23
N THR A 270 -32.32 -8.11 -9.47
CA THR A 270 -31.04 -7.56 -9.96
C THR A 270 -30.26 -8.63 -10.74
N VAL A 271 -29.83 -8.27 -11.96
CA VAL A 271 -29.21 -9.15 -12.96
C VAL A 271 -27.94 -8.50 -13.51
N THR A 272 -26.84 -9.24 -13.57
CA THR A 272 -25.55 -8.75 -14.10
C THR A 272 -25.08 -9.59 -15.28
N LEU A 273 -24.69 -8.91 -16.36
CA LEU A 273 -24.06 -9.53 -17.53
C LEU A 273 -22.69 -10.09 -17.16
N SER A 274 -22.40 -11.33 -17.57
CA SER A 274 -21.09 -11.95 -17.37
C SER A 274 -20.12 -11.58 -18.50
N ILE A 275 -18.89 -12.13 -18.45
CA ILE A 275 -17.94 -12.04 -19.57
C ILE A 275 -18.38 -12.87 -20.79
N ASP A 276 -19.22 -13.89 -20.58
CA ASP A 276 -19.79 -14.74 -21.63
C ASP A 276 -21.01 -14.08 -22.32
N ALA A 277 -21.39 -12.85 -21.91
CA ALA A 277 -22.39 -12.04 -22.58
C ALA A 277 -21.88 -11.55 -23.94
N GLY A 278 -22.27 -12.24 -25.02
CA GLY A 278 -21.82 -11.95 -26.37
C GLY A 278 -22.15 -10.52 -26.80
N TYR A 279 -21.15 -9.77 -27.24
CA TYR A 279 -21.34 -8.42 -27.80
C TYR A 279 -22.36 -8.41 -28.96
N GLY A 280 -23.21 -7.38 -29.00
CA GLY A 280 -24.31 -7.26 -29.96
C GLY A 280 -25.46 -8.27 -29.75
N THR A 281 -25.39 -9.13 -28.73
CA THR A 281 -26.43 -10.14 -28.46
C THR A 281 -27.53 -9.56 -27.57
N SER A 282 -28.77 -9.88 -27.90
CA SER A 282 -29.94 -9.61 -27.06
C SER A 282 -30.30 -10.85 -26.25
N TYR A 283 -30.67 -10.66 -24.99
CA TYR A 283 -31.19 -11.66 -24.09
C TYR A 283 -32.61 -11.26 -23.64
N GLU A 284 -33.52 -12.23 -23.60
CA GLU A 284 -34.85 -12.06 -23.04
C GLU A 284 -34.85 -12.58 -21.60
N LEU A 285 -35.37 -11.80 -20.66
CA LEU A 285 -35.52 -12.10 -19.24
C LEU A 285 -37.01 -12.25 -18.91
N ARG A 286 -37.41 -13.34 -18.25
CA ARG A 286 -38.80 -13.55 -17.79
C ARG A 286 -38.84 -13.94 -16.32
N VAL A 287 -39.98 -13.71 -15.67
CA VAL A 287 -40.30 -14.29 -14.37
C VAL A 287 -41.34 -15.40 -14.57
N THR A 288 -41.11 -16.53 -13.92
CA THR A 288 -42.01 -17.68 -13.83
C THR A 288 -42.47 -17.86 -12.38
N ASP A 289 -43.55 -18.63 -12.18
CA ASP A 289 -44.03 -19.09 -10.88
C ASP A 289 -43.71 -20.58 -10.75
N ASP A 290 -42.75 -20.95 -9.91
CA ASP A 290 -42.21 -22.33 -9.79
C ASP A 290 -41.87 -22.96 -11.17
N GLY A 291 -41.16 -22.22 -12.02
CA GLY A 291 -40.81 -22.62 -13.38
C GLY A 291 -41.94 -22.53 -14.42
N SER A 292 -43.18 -22.23 -14.00
CA SER A 292 -44.33 -22.08 -14.90
C SER A 292 -44.48 -20.65 -15.41
N ALA A 293 -44.72 -20.48 -16.72
CA ALA A 293 -44.90 -19.15 -17.31
C ALA A 293 -46.18 -18.46 -16.78
N ILE A 294 -46.03 -17.23 -16.29
CA ILE A 294 -47.14 -16.44 -15.74
C ILE A 294 -47.97 -15.84 -16.89
N PRO A 295 -49.31 -16.04 -16.94
CA PRO A 295 -50.15 -15.49 -18.00
C PRO A 295 -50.03 -13.97 -18.13
N LEU A 296 -49.93 -13.47 -19.36
CA LEU A 296 -49.81 -12.04 -19.71
C LEU A 296 -48.52 -11.34 -19.24
N LEU A 297 -47.60 -12.01 -18.55
CA LEU A 297 -46.30 -11.43 -18.17
C LEU A 297 -45.32 -11.52 -19.35
N GLU A 298 -44.98 -10.37 -19.92
CA GLU A 298 -44.08 -10.31 -21.09
C GLU A 298 -42.59 -10.30 -20.69
N PRO A 299 -41.69 -11.01 -21.41
CA PRO A 299 -40.26 -10.93 -21.17
C PRO A 299 -39.69 -9.53 -21.48
N ALA A 300 -38.76 -9.06 -20.65
CA ALA A 300 -37.98 -7.85 -20.96
C ALA A 300 -36.74 -8.19 -21.77
N THR A 301 -36.29 -7.28 -22.64
CA THR A 301 -35.10 -7.49 -23.49
C THR A 301 -33.92 -6.63 -23.06
N VAL A 302 -32.76 -7.26 -22.88
CA VAL A 302 -31.47 -6.59 -22.61
C VAL A 302 -30.51 -6.87 -23.76
N THR A 303 -29.82 -5.85 -24.27
CA THR A 303 -28.93 -5.96 -25.44
C THR A 303 -27.53 -5.45 -25.10
N VAL A 304 -26.55 -6.34 -25.22
CA VAL A 304 -25.13 -6.02 -25.09
C VAL A 304 -24.73 -5.11 -26.25
N GLY A 305 -23.97 -4.06 -25.98
CA GLY A 305 -23.42 -3.16 -26.99
C GLY A 305 -22.49 -3.88 -27.97
N ALA A 306 -22.10 -3.18 -29.03
CA ALA A 306 -21.05 -3.67 -29.93
C ALA A 306 -19.73 -3.87 -29.16
N ALA A 307 -18.90 -4.81 -29.62
CA ALA A 307 -17.55 -4.97 -29.12
C ALA A 307 -16.79 -3.64 -29.33
N PRO A 308 -16.27 -2.99 -28.27
CA PRO A 308 -15.57 -1.73 -28.45
C PRO A 308 -14.29 -1.93 -29.26
N ALA A 309 -13.93 -0.93 -30.06
CA ALA A 309 -12.75 -1.01 -30.90
C ALA A 309 -11.48 -1.05 -30.05
N THR A 310 -10.74 -2.15 -30.11
CA THR A 310 -9.41 -2.27 -29.52
C THR A 310 -8.43 -1.42 -30.33
N LEU A 311 -8.04 -0.26 -29.80
CA LEU A 311 -6.91 0.50 -30.30
C LEU A 311 -5.63 -0.13 -29.75
N ALA A 312 -5.02 -1.02 -30.54
CA ALA A 312 -3.72 -1.58 -30.21
C ALA A 312 -2.67 -0.47 -30.03
N SER A 313 -1.91 -0.52 -28.94
CA SER A 313 -0.76 0.37 -28.75
C SER A 313 0.31 0.11 -29.83
N PRO A 314 1.17 1.09 -30.18
CA PRO A 314 2.21 0.89 -31.18
C PRO A 314 3.12 -0.32 -30.85
N GLY A 315 3.04 -1.37 -31.67
CA GLY A 315 3.79 -2.62 -31.47
C GLY A 315 3.00 -3.76 -30.81
N GLN A 316 1.84 -3.47 -30.23
CA GLN A 316 0.90 -4.47 -29.75
C GLN A 316 0.20 -5.11 -30.95
N GLN A 317 0.17 -6.45 -31.01
CA GLN A 317 -0.60 -7.19 -32.00
C GLN A 317 -1.87 -7.75 -31.34
N ASP A 318 -2.98 -7.78 -32.06
CA ASP A 318 -4.15 -8.54 -31.64
C ASP A 318 -3.73 -10.01 -31.46
N GLY A 319 -4.10 -10.62 -30.34
CA GLY A 319 -3.68 -11.97 -30.00
C GLY A 319 -4.27 -13.03 -30.92
N GLU A 320 -3.54 -13.42 -31.96
CA GLU A 320 -3.88 -14.60 -32.76
C GLU A 320 -3.73 -15.86 -31.89
N GLN A 321 -4.77 -16.70 -31.84
CA GLN A 321 -4.79 -17.87 -30.98
C GLN A 321 -3.91 -18.99 -31.57
N VAL A 322 -2.60 -18.92 -31.36
CA VAL A 322 -1.63 -19.92 -31.84
C VAL A 322 -1.76 -21.21 -31.04
N SER A 323 -2.35 -22.24 -31.66
CA SER A 323 -2.39 -23.58 -31.07
C SER A 323 -1.02 -24.26 -31.13
N GLY A 324 -0.53 -24.76 -29.99
CA GLY A 324 0.63 -25.66 -29.93
C GLY A 324 2.02 -25.02 -29.91
N LEU A 325 2.18 -23.84 -29.31
CA LEU A 325 3.53 -23.31 -29.04
C LEU A 325 4.27 -24.17 -28.00
N PRO A 326 5.49 -24.67 -28.29
CA PRO A 326 6.39 -25.15 -27.25
C PRO A 326 6.91 -23.95 -26.44
N GLU A 327 7.17 -24.20 -25.16
CA GLU A 327 7.63 -23.25 -24.14
C GLU A 327 8.77 -22.35 -24.66
N ALA A 328 8.43 -21.12 -25.06
CA ALA A 328 9.32 -20.26 -25.84
C ALA A 328 10.24 -19.45 -24.93
N GLN A 329 11.54 -19.57 -25.15
CA GLN A 329 12.55 -18.74 -24.47
C GLN A 329 12.33 -17.27 -24.83
N ALA A 330 12.07 -16.44 -23.82
CA ALA A 330 11.86 -15.01 -23.98
C ALA A 330 13.18 -14.27 -24.31
N THR A 331 13.59 -14.27 -25.58
CA THR A 331 14.58 -13.31 -26.07
C THR A 331 13.94 -11.94 -26.16
N ALA A 332 14.38 -11.03 -25.29
CA ALA A 332 13.86 -9.67 -25.22
C ALA A 332 14.03 -8.90 -26.55
N TYR A 333 12.94 -8.32 -27.04
CA TYR A 333 12.98 -7.34 -28.12
C TYR A 333 13.28 -5.95 -27.55
N ALA A 334 14.39 -5.35 -27.99
CA ALA A 334 14.68 -3.96 -27.66
C ALA A 334 13.73 -3.01 -28.43
N LEU A 335 12.90 -2.27 -27.70
CA LEU A 335 12.10 -1.19 -28.27
C LEU A 335 13.02 -0.06 -28.75
N VAL A 336 12.85 0.35 -30.01
CA VAL A 336 13.54 1.51 -30.58
C VAL A 336 13.00 2.76 -29.91
N GLY A 337 13.88 3.53 -29.27
CA GLY A 337 13.49 4.70 -28.48
C GLY A 337 12.66 5.70 -29.28
N ALA A 338 11.52 6.11 -28.70
CA ALA A 338 10.72 7.19 -29.23
C ALA A 338 11.50 8.51 -29.16
N PRO A 339 11.44 9.38 -30.20
CA PRO A 339 12.05 10.70 -30.12
C PRO A 339 11.30 11.59 -29.13
N GLU A 340 12.04 12.44 -28.42
CA GLU A 340 11.55 13.34 -27.36
C GLU A 340 10.31 14.14 -27.81
N ALA A 341 9.27 14.12 -26.98
CA ALA A 341 8.00 14.80 -27.28
C ALA A 341 8.13 16.32 -27.14
N ASP A 342 7.97 17.04 -28.26
CA ASP A 342 7.87 18.50 -28.29
C ASP A 342 6.60 18.98 -27.56
N ALA A 343 6.78 19.65 -26.42
CA ALA A 343 5.75 20.09 -25.49
C ALA A 343 4.85 21.25 -26.01
N THR A 344 4.66 21.36 -27.33
CA THR A 344 3.91 22.46 -27.97
C THR A 344 2.78 22.02 -28.90
N LYS A 345 2.48 20.72 -29.01
CA LYS A 345 1.35 20.22 -29.82
C LYS A 345 0.09 19.95 -29.00
N THR A 346 -0.91 20.77 -29.27
CA THR A 346 -2.29 20.62 -28.79
C THR A 346 -2.88 19.25 -29.10
N SER A 347 -3.45 18.62 -28.08
CA SER A 347 -4.53 17.62 -28.09
C SER A 347 -5.04 17.19 -29.48
N TYR A 348 -4.77 15.94 -29.85
CA TYR A 348 -5.48 15.26 -30.93
C TYR A 348 -6.98 15.15 -30.57
N PRO A 349 -7.91 15.37 -31.53
CA PRO A 349 -9.33 15.29 -31.24
C PRO A 349 -9.74 13.83 -31.03
N LEU A 350 -10.32 13.55 -29.86
CA LEU A 350 -11.09 12.33 -29.63
C LEU A 350 -12.24 12.27 -30.65
N TYR A 351 -12.28 11.22 -31.46
CA TYR A 351 -13.44 10.95 -32.30
C TYR A 351 -14.59 10.47 -31.42
N THR A 352 -15.63 11.31 -31.31
CA THR A 352 -16.85 11.04 -30.54
C THR A 352 -17.66 9.90 -31.17
N ALA A 353 -17.30 8.65 -30.85
CA ALA A 353 -18.09 7.47 -31.15
C ALA A 353 -19.04 7.16 -29.98
N LEU A 354 -20.21 7.81 -29.98
CA LEU A 354 -21.40 7.46 -29.18
C LEU A 354 -21.15 7.12 -27.71
N ALA A 355 -20.59 8.08 -26.97
CA ALA A 355 -20.79 8.12 -25.53
C ALA A 355 -22.29 8.36 -25.23
N GLY A 356 -22.91 7.47 -24.46
CA GLY A 356 -24.08 7.86 -23.67
C GLY A 356 -23.64 8.91 -22.64
N PRO A 357 -24.47 9.93 -22.34
CA PRO A 357 -24.04 11.03 -21.49
C PRO A 357 -23.85 10.59 -20.04
N ASP A 358 -22.74 11.05 -19.46
CA ASP A 358 -22.52 11.32 -18.03
C ASP A 358 -23.00 10.28 -17.00
N VAL A 359 -22.11 9.33 -16.65
CA VAL A 359 -21.85 9.00 -15.24
C VAL A 359 -20.34 8.89 -15.04
N ALA A 360 -19.69 10.05 -14.88
CA ALA A 360 -18.30 10.15 -14.45
C ALA A 360 -18.26 10.77 -13.04
N THR A 361 -18.64 9.98 -12.04
CA THR A 361 -18.58 10.35 -10.63
C THR A 361 -17.76 9.32 -9.86
N ASP A 362 -16.82 9.78 -9.03
CA ASP A 362 -15.96 8.91 -8.23
C ASP A 362 -16.74 8.36 -7.02
N ALA A 363 -17.56 7.33 -7.24
CA ALA A 363 -18.22 6.61 -6.16
C ALA A 363 -17.19 5.83 -5.31
N VAL A 364 -17.23 6.04 -3.99
CA VAL A 364 -16.41 5.34 -3.00
C VAL A 364 -17.01 3.96 -2.76
N ILE A 365 -16.21 2.92 -2.99
CA ILE A 365 -16.62 1.53 -2.82
C ILE A 365 -16.19 1.07 -1.44
N THR A 366 -17.16 0.83 -0.57
CA THR A 366 -16.95 0.45 0.83
C THR A 366 -17.17 -1.05 0.94
N VAL A 367 -16.08 -1.80 1.11
CA VAL A 367 -16.16 -3.26 1.23
C VAL A 367 -16.38 -3.62 2.69
N GLY A 368 -17.57 -4.17 2.99
CA GLY A 368 -17.96 -4.53 4.35
C GLY A 368 -16.95 -5.47 5.04
N PRO A 369 -16.61 -5.24 6.31
CA PRO A 369 -15.64 -6.08 7.01
C PRO A 369 -16.23 -7.48 7.28
N ASN A 370 -15.56 -8.51 6.76
CA ASN A 370 -15.79 -9.93 7.05
C ASN A 370 -16.97 -10.64 6.35
N GLY A 371 -17.17 -10.40 5.05
CA GLY A 371 -17.92 -11.32 4.17
C GLY A 371 -16.99 -12.31 3.42
N PRO A 372 -17.44 -13.54 3.07
CA PRO A 372 -16.69 -14.45 2.22
C PRO A 372 -16.65 -13.91 0.78
N GLY A 373 -15.48 -13.42 0.36
CA GLY A 373 -15.31 -12.72 -0.92
C GLY A 373 -14.67 -11.35 -0.71
N THR A 374 -13.48 -11.31 -0.09
CA THR A 374 -12.73 -10.05 0.01
C THR A 374 -12.33 -9.63 -1.41
N ILE A 375 -12.39 -8.32 -1.69
CA ILE A 375 -11.98 -7.78 -2.99
C ILE A 375 -10.52 -8.13 -3.35
N HIS A 376 -9.68 -8.38 -2.34
CA HIS A 376 -8.29 -8.76 -2.50
C HIS A 376 -8.04 -10.27 -2.67
N ASN A 377 -9.09 -11.11 -2.66
CA ASN A 377 -8.99 -12.57 -2.76
C ASN A 377 -9.84 -13.17 -3.90
N PRO A 378 -9.35 -13.14 -5.15
CA PRO A 378 -9.98 -13.82 -6.29
C PRO A 378 -9.99 -15.36 -6.18
N GLY A 379 -9.34 -15.94 -5.16
CA GLY A 379 -9.45 -17.37 -4.87
C GLY A 379 -10.78 -17.78 -4.23
N ALA A 380 -11.60 -16.82 -3.75
CA ALA A 380 -12.88 -17.09 -3.11
C ALA A 380 -14.09 -16.93 -4.05
N SER A 381 -13.95 -16.18 -5.15
CA SER A 381 -15.00 -15.94 -6.14
C SER A 381 -14.38 -15.33 -7.39
N THR A 382 -14.57 -15.96 -8.54
CA THR A 382 -14.25 -15.37 -9.86
C THR A 382 -15.50 -14.73 -10.48
N THR A 383 -16.32 -14.05 -9.67
CA THR A 383 -17.51 -13.37 -10.20
C THR A 383 -17.13 -12.11 -10.95
N SER A 384 -17.81 -11.94 -12.08
CA SER A 384 -17.50 -10.95 -13.11
C SER A 384 -17.47 -9.52 -12.53
N GLY A 385 -18.37 -9.19 -11.61
CA GLY A 385 -18.46 -7.87 -10.97
C GLY A 385 -17.27 -7.48 -10.08
N GLN A 386 -16.55 -8.43 -9.46
CA GLN A 386 -15.45 -8.11 -8.55
C GLN A 386 -14.22 -7.58 -9.31
N CYS A 387 -13.88 -8.18 -10.45
CA CYS A 387 -12.86 -7.66 -11.36
C CYS A 387 -13.20 -6.24 -11.85
N GLY A 388 -14.50 -5.99 -12.09
CA GLY A 388 -15.05 -4.69 -12.48
C GLY A 388 -14.96 -3.59 -11.44
N VAL A 389 -14.47 -3.83 -10.21
CA VAL A 389 -14.18 -2.75 -9.25
C VAL A 389 -12.87 -2.04 -9.60
N CYS A 390 -11.84 -2.80 -9.97
CA CYS A 390 -10.52 -2.26 -10.31
C CYS A 390 -10.38 -2.01 -11.81
N HIS A 391 -10.84 -2.95 -12.66
CA HIS A 391 -10.56 -2.95 -14.09
C HIS A 391 -11.72 -2.45 -14.96
N GLN A 392 -11.38 -1.96 -16.16
CA GLN A 392 -12.29 -1.40 -17.17
C GLN A 392 -11.67 -1.47 -18.57
N THR A 393 -11.78 -2.60 -19.27
CA THR A 393 -11.04 -2.91 -20.52
C THR A 393 -11.09 -1.85 -21.63
N HIS A 394 -12.19 -1.11 -21.76
CA HIS A 394 -12.43 -0.20 -22.91
C HIS A 394 -12.55 1.29 -22.55
N SER A 395 -12.52 1.62 -21.27
CA SER A 395 -12.54 3.01 -20.77
C SER A 395 -11.67 3.20 -19.51
N ALA A 396 -10.69 2.31 -19.31
CA ALA A 396 -9.62 2.49 -18.34
C ALA A 396 -8.87 3.80 -18.59
N LYS A 397 -8.41 4.42 -17.51
CA LYS A 397 -7.61 5.64 -17.56
C LYS A 397 -6.10 5.34 -17.49
N SER A 398 -5.71 4.07 -17.33
CA SER A 398 -4.34 3.60 -17.15
C SER A 398 -4.06 2.35 -17.98
N GLN A 399 -2.78 2.11 -18.28
CA GLN A 399 -2.28 1.01 -19.14
C GLN A 399 -2.63 -0.37 -18.57
N ASN A 400 -2.64 -0.53 -17.24
CA ASN A 400 -2.99 -1.78 -16.54
C ASN A 400 -4.50 -2.02 -16.46
N LEU A 401 -5.26 -1.43 -17.39
CA LEU A 401 -6.72 -1.49 -17.50
C LEU A 401 -7.49 -1.02 -16.25
N VAL A 402 -6.88 -0.23 -15.36
CA VAL A 402 -7.57 0.25 -14.14
C VAL A 402 -8.44 1.49 -14.38
N LYS A 403 -9.50 1.66 -13.56
CA LYS A 403 -10.50 2.74 -13.70
C LYS A 403 -9.96 4.13 -13.40
N LYS A 404 -8.98 4.25 -12.48
CA LYS A 404 -8.34 5.53 -12.15
C LYS A 404 -7.08 5.77 -13.00
N SER A 405 -6.61 7.02 -13.01
CA SER A 405 -5.41 7.47 -13.73
C SER A 405 -4.11 6.93 -13.13
N SER A 406 -4.06 6.70 -11.83
CA SER A 406 -2.95 6.05 -11.13
C SER A 406 -3.44 4.82 -10.35
N GLU A 407 -2.53 3.90 -10.04
CA GLU A 407 -2.83 2.78 -9.14
C GLU A 407 -3.21 3.28 -7.74
N THR A 408 -2.50 4.29 -7.24
CA THR A 408 -2.73 4.84 -5.90
C THR A 408 -4.11 5.48 -5.75
N ASP A 409 -4.63 6.18 -6.76
CA ASP A 409 -6.02 6.63 -6.79
C ASP A 409 -7.02 5.45 -6.78
N GLN A 410 -6.67 4.36 -7.47
CA GLN A 410 -7.49 3.14 -7.52
C GLN A 410 -7.55 2.48 -6.13
N CYS A 411 -6.43 2.37 -5.43
CA CYS A 411 -6.36 1.86 -4.05
C CYS A 411 -7.08 2.78 -3.06
N TYR A 412 -6.88 4.11 -3.15
CA TYR A 412 -7.56 5.08 -2.29
C TYR A 412 -9.07 5.15 -2.49
N THR A 413 -9.62 4.61 -3.58
CA THR A 413 -11.08 4.46 -3.76
C THR A 413 -11.73 3.60 -2.65
N CYS A 414 -10.96 2.72 -2.01
CA CYS A 414 -11.37 1.93 -0.85
C CYS A 414 -10.55 2.24 0.42
N HIS A 415 -9.29 2.67 0.28
CA HIS A 415 -8.36 2.88 1.40
C HIS A 415 -8.22 4.33 1.87
N ALA A 416 -9.10 5.23 1.43
CA ALA A 416 -9.32 6.55 2.02
C ALA A 416 -10.54 6.52 2.96
N GLY A 417 -10.43 7.16 4.14
CA GLY A 417 -11.55 7.30 5.08
C GLY A 417 -11.99 6.01 5.80
N GLY A 418 -11.22 4.93 5.70
CA GLY A 418 -11.45 3.67 6.44
C GLY A 418 -12.57 2.77 5.89
N THR A 419 -13.06 3.06 4.68
CA THR A 419 -14.26 2.41 4.12
C THR A 419 -14.02 0.98 3.59
N GLY A 420 -12.81 0.65 3.16
CA GLY A 420 -12.35 -0.70 2.80
C GLY A 420 -11.51 -1.39 3.88
N GLY A 421 -11.58 -0.92 5.14
CA GLY A 421 -10.74 -1.40 6.24
C GLY A 421 -9.73 -0.34 6.69
N ALA A 422 -8.44 -0.56 6.50
CA ALA A 422 -7.42 0.40 6.93
C ALA A 422 -7.45 1.68 6.08
N ASP A 423 -7.57 2.83 6.72
CA ASP A 423 -7.32 4.15 6.13
C ASP A 423 -5.80 4.36 5.98
N VAL A 424 -5.27 3.99 4.80
CA VAL A 424 -3.83 4.16 4.52
C VAL A 424 -3.55 5.58 4.03
N GLN A 425 -4.53 6.27 3.44
CA GLN A 425 -4.37 7.67 3.03
C GLN A 425 -4.11 8.58 4.25
N ALA A 426 -4.79 8.35 5.37
CA ALA A 426 -4.53 9.05 6.62
C ALA A 426 -3.09 8.87 7.14
N GLN A 427 -2.40 7.77 6.81
CA GLN A 427 -0.98 7.58 7.18
C GLN A 427 -0.06 8.52 6.39
N TYR A 428 -0.40 8.87 5.15
CA TYR A 428 0.31 9.89 4.37
C TYR A 428 -0.09 11.32 4.76
N ALA A 429 -1.16 11.51 5.54
CA ALA A 429 -1.64 12.82 6.01
C ALA A 429 -1.08 13.25 7.37
N LEU A 430 -0.11 12.52 7.95
CA LEU A 430 0.43 12.74 9.31
C LEU A 430 1.27 14.03 9.48
N GLY A 431 1.35 14.89 8.46
CA GLY A 431 2.15 16.12 8.50
C GLY A 431 3.66 15.89 8.51
N GLN A 432 4.11 14.70 8.10
CA GLN A 432 5.52 14.41 7.87
C GLN A 432 6.11 15.31 6.79
N PRO A 433 7.41 15.69 6.87
CA PRO A 433 8.06 16.42 5.80
C PRO A 433 8.06 15.64 4.49
N ALA A 434 8.07 16.34 3.36
CA ALA A 434 8.27 15.71 2.06
C ALA A 434 9.64 15.00 1.98
N ASN A 435 9.72 13.95 1.16
CA ASN A 435 10.97 13.29 0.83
C ASN A 435 11.92 14.29 0.14
N ASP A 436 13.17 14.37 0.61
CA ASP A 436 14.23 15.18 -0.01
C ASP A 436 15.42 14.32 -0.41
N PRO A 437 15.57 13.99 -1.70
CA PRO A 437 16.72 13.28 -2.24
C PRO A 437 18.06 14.00 -2.05
N THR A 438 18.05 15.34 -1.95
CA THR A 438 19.26 16.18 -1.83
C THR A 438 19.93 16.01 -0.47
N THR A 439 19.14 15.96 0.60
CA THR A 439 19.64 15.71 1.98
C THR A 439 19.52 14.25 2.42
N ARG A 440 19.00 13.38 1.53
CA ARG A 440 18.66 11.98 1.80
C ARG A 440 17.82 11.85 3.07
N SER A 441 16.72 12.61 3.07
CA SER A 441 15.76 12.71 4.16
C SER A 441 14.42 12.18 3.67
N TYR A 442 14.20 10.88 3.87
CA TYR A 442 12.97 10.20 3.48
C TYR A 442 12.09 9.96 4.70
N TRP A 443 10.79 10.17 4.54
CA TRP A 443 9.77 10.09 5.59
C TRP A 443 8.62 9.17 5.18
N SER A 444 8.52 8.82 3.89
CA SER A 444 7.57 7.86 3.34
C SER A 444 8.17 7.04 2.21
N HIS A 445 7.63 5.84 1.99
CA HIS A 445 7.67 5.19 0.67
C HIS A 445 6.64 5.94 -0.19
N ASP A 446 7.09 6.62 -1.23
CA ASP A 446 6.21 7.47 -2.02
C ASP A 446 5.45 6.63 -3.05
N THR A 447 4.17 6.38 -2.77
CA THR A 447 3.25 5.71 -3.70
C THR A 447 2.57 6.69 -4.66
N THR A 448 2.79 7.99 -4.51
CA THR A 448 2.14 9.04 -5.32
C THR A 448 3.01 9.57 -6.46
N ASP A 449 4.30 9.23 -6.48
CA ASP A 449 5.18 9.44 -7.64
C ASP A 449 4.64 8.62 -8.83
N PRO A 450 4.36 9.23 -10.00
CA PRO A 450 3.85 8.52 -11.18
C PRO A 450 4.97 7.70 -11.84
N GLY A 451 5.39 6.62 -11.17
CA GLY A 451 6.14 5.55 -11.79
C GLY A 451 5.28 4.90 -12.86
N ASP A 452 5.62 5.08 -14.13
CA ASP A 452 5.05 4.28 -15.18
C ASP A 452 5.67 2.89 -15.11
N HIS A 453 4.86 1.89 -14.75
CA HIS A 453 5.15 0.48 -15.01
C HIS A 453 5.19 0.26 -16.54
N THR A 454 6.25 0.76 -17.20
CA THR A 454 6.43 0.79 -18.66
C THR A 454 6.62 -0.60 -19.27
N LEU A 455 6.81 -1.61 -18.42
CA LEU A 455 6.90 -3.01 -18.78
C LEU A 455 5.76 -3.75 -18.09
N ASP A 456 4.88 -4.37 -18.89
CA ASP A 456 3.80 -5.29 -18.46
C ASP A 456 4.38 -6.63 -17.94
N SER A 457 5.31 -6.54 -17.00
CA SER A 457 5.95 -7.68 -16.38
C SER A 457 6.25 -7.35 -14.92
N LYS A 458 5.92 -8.28 -14.02
CA LYS A 458 6.29 -8.23 -12.59
C LYS A 458 7.81 -8.14 -12.34
N ASN A 459 8.61 -8.17 -13.40
CA ASN A 459 10.07 -8.19 -13.43
C ASN A 459 10.71 -6.82 -13.72
N GLU A 460 10.02 -5.68 -13.55
CA GLU A 460 10.63 -4.34 -13.71
C GLU A 460 11.90 -4.15 -12.84
N PHE A 461 11.96 -4.84 -11.71
CA PHE A 461 13.11 -4.89 -10.79
C PHE A 461 14.20 -5.88 -11.19
N ALA A 462 13.94 -6.79 -12.14
CA ALA A 462 14.86 -7.83 -12.57
C ALA A 462 15.84 -7.31 -13.64
N GLY A 463 16.72 -6.38 -13.23
CA GLY A 463 17.84 -5.89 -14.04
C GLY A 463 17.72 -4.48 -14.61
N ALA A 464 16.78 -3.65 -14.12
CA ALA A 464 16.65 -2.25 -14.51
C ALA A 464 16.57 -1.27 -13.32
N LEU A 465 16.83 0.01 -13.60
CA LEU A 465 17.10 1.09 -12.64
C LEU A 465 15.85 1.67 -11.93
N SER A 466 14.67 1.07 -12.11
CA SER A 466 13.38 1.63 -11.69
C SER A 466 13.07 1.38 -10.21
N ARG A 467 13.87 1.95 -9.31
CA ARG A 467 13.60 1.91 -7.85
C ARG A 467 12.51 2.92 -7.47
N HIS A 468 11.25 2.55 -7.69
CA HIS A 468 10.07 3.24 -7.16
C HIS A 468 9.36 2.39 -6.09
N SER A 469 8.23 2.87 -5.55
CA SER A 469 7.50 2.21 -4.47
C SER A 469 6.00 2.47 -4.54
N GLN A 470 5.32 1.84 -5.49
CA GLN A 470 3.85 1.88 -5.61
C GLN A 470 3.18 0.88 -4.65
N CYS A 471 1.84 0.94 -4.56
CA CYS A 471 1.09 0.01 -3.70
C CYS A 471 1.32 -1.44 -4.17
N SER A 472 1.29 -1.71 -5.48
CA SER A 472 1.49 -3.06 -6.04
C SER A 472 2.89 -3.63 -5.89
N ASP A 473 3.91 -2.78 -5.65
CA ASP A 473 5.28 -3.24 -5.38
C ASP A 473 5.41 -4.01 -4.08
N CYS A 474 4.48 -3.79 -3.15
CA CYS A 474 4.46 -4.36 -1.80
C CYS A 474 3.18 -5.17 -1.51
N HIS A 475 2.12 -5.03 -2.31
CA HIS A 475 0.82 -5.69 -2.11
C HIS A 475 0.24 -6.19 -3.43
N ASP A 476 -0.12 -7.47 -3.53
CA ASP A 476 -0.82 -7.98 -4.71
C ASP A 476 -2.34 -7.97 -4.41
N PRO A 477 -3.15 -7.13 -5.08
CA PRO A 477 -4.59 -7.04 -4.85
C PRO A 477 -5.35 -8.29 -5.35
N HIS A 478 -4.66 -9.28 -5.91
CA HIS A 478 -5.19 -10.59 -6.24
C HIS A 478 -4.69 -11.68 -5.28
N GLY A 479 -3.98 -11.33 -4.20
CA GLY A 479 -3.42 -12.28 -3.23
C GLY A 479 -3.47 -11.87 -1.76
N ALA A 480 -3.55 -10.58 -1.44
CA ALA A 480 -3.37 -10.08 -0.08
C ALA A 480 -4.37 -10.66 0.94
N THR A 481 -3.84 -11.12 2.08
CA THR A 481 -4.60 -11.66 3.21
C THR A 481 -4.20 -11.01 4.53
N THR A 482 -4.96 -11.26 5.60
CA THR A 482 -4.73 -10.70 6.95
C THR A 482 -3.82 -11.55 7.84
N SER A 483 -3.16 -12.58 7.31
CA SER A 483 -2.28 -13.45 8.08
C SER A 483 -1.12 -12.68 8.74
N LYS A 484 -0.90 -12.89 10.03
CA LYS A 484 0.21 -12.25 10.76
C LYS A 484 1.55 -12.95 10.49
N SER A 485 2.64 -12.19 10.59
CA SER A 485 4.00 -12.74 10.59
C SER A 485 4.27 -13.56 11.85
N THR A 486 4.98 -14.68 11.71
CA THR A 486 5.44 -15.52 12.81
C THR A 486 6.96 -15.52 12.87
N MET A 487 7.54 -15.45 14.07
CA MET A 487 8.98 -15.51 14.26
C MET A 487 9.53 -16.91 14.00
N THR A 488 10.67 -17.01 13.29
CA THR A 488 11.40 -18.26 13.08
C THR A 488 12.89 -18.08 13.37
N ALA A 489 13.64 -19.18 13.37
CA ALA A 489 15.10 -19.15 13.51
C ALA A 489 15.83 -18.50 12.30
N THR A 490 15.13 -18.30 11.18
CA THR A 490 15.66 -17.68 9.95
C THR A 490 14.89 -16.40 9.59
N GLY A 491 14.54 -15.61 10.60
CA GLY A 491 13.74 -14.38 10.46
C GLY A 491 12.25 -14.59 10.59
N TRP A 492 11.47 -13.56 10.31
CA TRP A 492 10.00 -13.57 10.42
C TRP A 492 9.33 -13.95 9.10
N THR A 493 8.28 -14.77 9.16
CA THR A 493 7.51 -15.13 7.96
C THR A 493 6.89 -13.89 7.32
N ALA A 494 6.74 -13.92 6.00
CA ALA A 494 6.03 -12.88 5.27
C ALA A 494 4.59 -12.72 5.82
N PRO A 495 4.11 -11.49 6.09
CA PRO A 495 2.71 -11.26 6.42
C PRO A 495 1.82 -11.53 5.21
N GLY A 496 0.55 -11.83 5.46
CA GLY A 496 -0.44 -12.14 4.42
C GLY A 496 -0.60 -11.06 3.35
N GLY A 497 -0.32 -9.80 3.69
CA GLY A 497 -0.32 -8.66 2.76
C GLY A 497 0.75 -8.73 1.67
N PHE A 498 1.77 -9.59 1.79
CA PHE A 498 2.82 -9.79 0.77
C PHE A 498 2.56 -11.03 -0.12
N THR A 499 1.42 -11.70 0.07
CA THR A 499 1.04 -12.86 -0.75
C THR A 499 0.94 -12.46 -2.22
N LYS A 500 1.53 -13.24 -3.14
CA LYS A 500 1.65 -12.97 -4.61
C LYS A 500 2.54 -11.79 -5.03
N VAL A 501 3.20 -11.12 -4.09
CA VAL A 501 4.15 -10.04 -4.36
C VAL A 501 5.54 -10.62 -4.65
N GLY A 502 6.24 -10.03 -5.64
CA GLY A 502 7.61 -10.41 -5.95
C GLY A 502 8.64 -9.88 -4.94
N GLY A 503 9.78 -10.55 -4.82
CA GLY A 503 10.84 -10.19 -3.89
C GLY A 503 12.17 -10.86 -4.22
N VAL A 504 13.09 -10.92 -3.26
CA VAL A 504 14.41 -11.53 -3.48
C VAL A 504 14.82 -12.45 -2.32
N ALA A 505 15.17 -13.69 -2.66
CA ALA A 505 15.86 -14.59 -1.75
C ALA A 505 17.37 -14.33 -1.81
N VAL A 506 18.04 -14.40 -0.65
CA VAL A 506 19.47 -14.20 -0.51
C VAL A 506 20.16 -15.50 -0.12
N THR A 507 21.29 -15.79 -0.78
CA THR A 507 22.22 -16.86 -0.39
C THR A 507 23.50 -16.21 0.10
N ASN A 508 23.69 -16.20 1.41
CA ASN A 508 24.79 -15.52 2.07
C ASN A 508 26.14 -16.21 1.86
N GLY A 509 27.15 -15.41 1.52
CA GLY A 509 28.55 -15.82 1.41
C GLY A 509 29.33 -15.59 2.71
N ALA A 510 30.64 -15.43 2.58
CA ALA A 510 31.51 -15.04 3.70
C ALA A 510 31.13 -13.64 4.25
N ALA A 511 31.52 -13.36 5.49
CA ALA A 511 31.28 -12.06 6.14
C ALA A 511 31.75 -10.89 5.25
N GLY A 512 30.92 -9.86 5.11
CA GLY A 512 31.20 -8.68 4.27
C GLY A 512 31.23 -8.91 2.76
N THR A 513 30.84 -10.09 2.26
CA THR A 513 30.72 -10.34 0.81
C THR A 513 29.28 -10.19 0.34
N ALA A 514 29.10 -9.68 -0.88
CA ALA A 514 27.81 -9.63 -1.55
C ALA A 514 27.18 -11.04 -1.63
N PRO A 515 25.93 -11.22 -1.17
CA PRO A 515 25.24 -12.50 -1.32
C PRO A 515 24.89 -12.75 -2.79
N THR A 516 24.52 -14.00 -3.10
CA THR A 516 23.86 -14.31 -4.38
C THR A 516 22.36 -14.09 -4.23
N TYR A 517 21.78 -13.37 -5.18
CA TYR A 517 20.35 -13.04 -5.20
C TYR A 517 19.58 -13.97 -6.14
N THR A 518 18.38 -14.38 -5.72
CA THR A 518 17.43 -15.12 -6.55
C THR A 518 16.09 -14.40 -6.53
N TRP A 519 15.57 -14.04 -7.70
CA TRP A 519 14.25 -13.42 -7.82
C TRP A 519 13.14 -14.38 -7.39
N LEU A 520 12.17 -13.84 -6.66
CA LEU A 520 10.94 -14.52 -6.24
C LEU A 520 9.79 -13.84 -7.00
N ASP A 521 9.08 -14.58 -7.84
CA ASP A 521 7.99 -14.04 -8.67
C ASP A 521 6.66 -13.81 -7.91
N GLY A 522 6.60 -14.21 -6.65
CA GLY A 522 5.43 -14.13 -5.78
C GLY A 522 4.39 -15.24 -5.99
N MET A 523 4.35 -15.85 -7.18
CA MET A 523 3.29 -16.74 -7.65
C MET A 523 3.68 -18.23 -7.58
N VAL A 524 4.80 -18.58 -8.21
CA VAL A 524 5.41 -19.92 -8.19
C VAL A 524 6.51 -19.97 -7.14
N GLN A 525 7.25 -18.87 -6.99
CA GLN A 525 8.27 -18.67 -5.96
C GLN A 525 7.82 -17.51 -5.04
N PRO A 526 7.04 -17.81 -3.99
CA PRO A 526 6.52 -16.77 -3.10
C PRO A 526 7.60 -16.21 -2.17
N VAL A 527 7.40 -14.95 -1.77
CA VAL A 527 8.07 -14.36 -0.61
C VAL A 527 7.64 -15.14 0.65
N THR A 528 8.61 -15.72 1.36
CA THR A 528 8.38 -16.59 2.53
C THR A 528 8.80 -15.93 3.84
N ALA A 529 9.73 -14.98 3.80
CA ALA A 529 10.14 -14.15 4.93
C ALA A 529 9.99 -12.65 4.62
N GLU A 530 9.61 -11.85 5.61
CA GLU A 530 9.31 -10.42 5.44
C GLU A 530 10.45 -9.66 4.74
N TYR A 531 11.69 -9.91 5.17
CA TYR A 531 12.86 -9.19 4.70
C TYR A 531 13.12 -9.40 3.19
N GLN A 532 12.65 -10.51 2.59
CA GLN A 532 12.84 -10.79 1.17
C GLN A 532 12.10 -9.77 0.28
N LEU A 533 11.00 -9.19 0.76
CA LEU A 533 10.38 -8.04 0.09
C LEU A 533 11.23 -6.77 0.27
N CYS A 534 11.67 -6.46 1.49
CA CYS A 534 12.47 -5.26 1.75
C CYS A 534 13.78 -5.24 0.94
N LEU A 535 14.46 -6.39 0.85
CA LEU A 535 15.72 -6.51 0.11
C LEU A 535 15.54 -6.37 -1.42
N LYS A 536 14.32 -6.51 -1.98
CA LYS A 536 14.02 -6.17 -3.39
C LYS A 536 14.53 -4.77 -3.76
N CYS A 537 14.37 -3.81 -2.85
CA CYS A 537 14.71 -2.41 -3.05
C CYS A 537 15.88 -1.91 -2.18
N HIS A 538 16.21 -2.59 -1.08
CA HIS A 538 17.25 -2.18 -0.11
C HIS A 538 18.52 -3.03 -0.13
N SER A 539 18.70 -3.89 -1.14
CA SER A 539 19.92 -4.68 -1.33
C SER A 539 20.57 -4.44 -2.70
N GLY A 540 21.76 -4.99 -2.89
CA GLY A 540 22.47 -5.02 -4.17
C GLY A 540 21.82 -5.86 -5.27
N PHE A 541 20.61 -6.41 -5.04
CA PHE A 541 19.76 -6.96 -6.10
C PHE A 541 19.41 -5.89 -7.15
N THR A 542 19.23 -4.65 -6.70
CA THR A 542 18.99 -3.47 -7.54
C THR A 542 20.16 -2.50 -7.44
N THR A 543 20.26 -1.54 -8.36
CA THR A 543 21.25 -0.46 -8.26
C THR A 543 20.89 0.46 -7.10
N LEU A 544 21.67 0.39 -6.03
CA LEU A 544 21.57 1.32 -4.90
C LEU A 544 22.02 2.73 -5.33
N PRO A 545 21.45 3.80 -4.75
CA PRO A 545 21.91 5.16 -5.03
C PRO A 545 23.38 5.35 -4.63
N GLU A 546 24.18 5.98 -5.49
CA GLU A 546 25.62 6.24 -5.25
C GLU A 546 25.88 6.91 -3.89
N ASP A 547 27.05 6.75 -3.29
CA ASP A 547 27.35 7.41 -2.02
C ASP A 547 27.56 8.92 -2.16
N VAL A 548 27.09 9.69 -1.17
CA VAL A 548 27.38 11.13 -1.09
C VAL A 548 28.82 11.30 -0.59
N ALA A 549 29.69 11.80 -1.47
CA ALA A 549 31.09 12.03 -1.14
C ALA A 549 31.27 12.85 0.15
N GLY A 550 32.01 12.28 1.11
CA GLY A 550 32.26 12.91 2.41
C GLY A 550 31.05 12.93 3.37
N LYS A 551 29.96 12.22 3.08
CA LYS A 551 28.79 12.10 3.97
C LYS A 551 28.30 10.65 4.14
N PRO A 552 29.11 9.74 4.71
CA PRO A 552 28.73 8.35 4.87
C PRO A 552 27.49 8.14 5.76
N SER A 553 27.06 9.11 6.58
CA SER A 553 25.76 9.04 7.29
C SER A 553 24.53 9.08 6.34
N GLN A 554 24.79 9.26 5.04
CA GLN A 554 23.82 9.37 3.95
C GLN A 554 24.05 8.29 2.87
N SER A 555 24.96 7.34 3.12
CA SER A 555 25.15 6.16 2.26
C SER A 555 23.95 5.23 2.27
N PHE A 556 23.72 4.54 1.15
CA PHE A 556 22.76 3.44 1.05
C PHE A 556 23.55 2.14 0.96
N THR A 557 23.76 1.50 2.10
CA THR A 557 24.49 0.23 2.18
C THR A 557 23.65 -0.91 1.60
N ASP A 558 24.30 -1.98 1.13
CA ASP A 558 23.61 -3.21 0.77
C ASP A 558 23.17 -3.92 2.05
N LEU A 559 21.87 -3.82 2.38
CA LEU A 559 21.37 -4.37 3.63
C LEU A 559 21.48 -5.90 3.71
N ALA A 560 21.54 -6.61 2.58
CA ALA A 560 21.78 -8.06 2.61
C ALA A 560 23.23 -8.39 2.99
N VAL A 561 24.19 -7.54 2.63
CA VAL A 561 25.57 -7.65 3.12
C VAL A 561 25.63 -7.34 4.61
N ASP A 562 24.91 -6.32 5.07
CA ASP A 562 24.92 -5.90 6.48
C ASP A 562 24.25 -6.94 7.41
N PHE A 563 23.13 -7.53 6.99
CA PHE A 563 22.39 -8.54 7.77
C PHE A 563 22.95 -9.96 7.64
N ASN A 564 23.89 -10.22 6.72
CA ASN A 564 24.50 -11.54 6.51
C ASN A 564 24.90 -12.19 7.85
N PRO A 565 24.27 -13.33 8.24
CA PRO A 565 24.54 -14.00 9.51
C PRO A 565 25.99 -14.45 9.72
N ALA A 566 26.84 -14.47 8.69
CA ALA A 566 28.28 -14.72 8.79
C ALA A 566 29.05 -13.58 9.49
N ASN A 567 28.52 -12.36 9.48
CA ASN A 567 29.15 -11.16 10.02
C ASN A 567 29.43 -11.25 11.54
N GLY A 568 30.44 -10.52 12.02
CA GLY A 568 30.79 -10.45 13.44
C GLY A 568 29.69 -9.84 14.31
N SER A 569 28.89 -8.93 13.74
CA SER A 569 27.61 -8.51 14.30
C SER A 569 26.68 -7.92 13.22
N TYR A 570 25.38 -7.94 13.54
CA TYR A 570 24.25 -7.49 12.74
C TYR A 570 23.05 -7.34 13.69
N HIS A 571 22.03 -6.55 13.32
CA HIS A 571 20.71 -6.70 13.92
C HIS A 571 20.03 -7.98 13.37
N PRO A 572 19.33 -8.76 14.22
CA PRO A 572 18.99 -10.15 13.91
C PRO A 572 17.76 -10.25 12.98
N ILE A 573 17.90 -9.88 11.70
CA ILE A 573 16.83 -9.99 10.69
C ILE A 573 16.75 -11.41 10.12
N GLU A 574 17.88 -11.93 9.62
CA GLU A 574 17.94 -13.24 8.95
C GLU A 574 18.25 -14.41 9.91
N ALA A 575 18.79 -14.12 11.08
CA ALA A 575 19.18 -15.11 12.09
C ALA A 575 19.34 -14.45 13.47
N PRO A 576 19.35 -15.21 14.59
CA PRO A 576 19.67 -14.67 15.91
C PRO A 576 21.05 -13.99 15.95
N GLY A 577 21.19 -12.99 16.81
CA GLY A 577 22.41 -12.17 16.88
C GLY A 577 23.61 -12.93 17.44
N ARG A 578 24.83 -12.61 17.00
CA ARG A 578 26.06 -13.27 17.50
C ARG A 578 26.37 -13.04 18.98
N ASN A 579 25.71 -12.09 19.63
CA ASN A 579 25.99 -11.68 20.99
C ASN A 579 25.18 -12.48 22.04
N GLN A 580 25.59 -13.71 22.31
CA GLN A 580 24.93 -14.61 23.28
C GLN A 580 25.40 -14.40 24.74
N THR A 581 25.56 -13.15 25.18
CA THR A 581 26.03 -12.86 26.55
C THR A 581 24.90 -12.46 27.49
N GLN A 582 25.02 -12.84 28.78
CA GLN A 582 24.03 -12.49 29.82
C GLN A 582 23.73 -10.99 29.85
N LYS A 583 24.75 -10.14 29.65
CA LYS A 583 24.57 -8.67 29.57
C LYS A 583 23.66 -8.23 28.42
N LEU A 584 23.59 -8.96 27.30
CA LEU A 584 22.57 -8.70 26.27
C LEU A 584 21.20 -9.21 26.70
N ALA A 585 21.11 -10.40 27.31
CA ALA A 585 19.84 -10.90 27.84
C ALA A 585 19.24 -9.93 28.87
N ASP A 586 20.06 -9.42 29.80
CA ASP A 586 19.70 -8.36 30.74
C ASP A 586 19.23 -7.10 30.00
N SER A 587 19.92 -6.70 28.92
CA SER A 587 19.58 -5.53 28.09
C SER A 587 18.22 -5.66 27.41
N LEU A 588 17.92 -6.84 26.85
CA LEU A 588 16.68 -7.11 26.14
C LEU A 588 15.50 -7.40 27.09
N ALA A 589 15.75 -7.85 28.32
CA ALA A 589 14.74 -8.00 29.36
C ALA A 589 14.48 -6.71 30.17
N GLY A 590 15.46 -5.81 30.26
CA GLY A 590 15.40 -4.64 31.13
C GLY A 590 14.47 -3.51 30.64
N PRO A 591 14.08 -2.59 31.55
CA PRO A 591 13.09 -1.56 31.29
C PRO A 591 13.61 -0.38 30.47
N SER A 592 12.70 0.26 29.73
CA SER A 592 12.91 1.51 29.00
C SER A 592 11.56 2.25 28.90
N PRO A 593 11.53 3.59 28.91
CA PRO A 593 10.31 4.38 28.68
C PRO A 593 9.79 4.31 27.23
N TYR A 594 10.59 3.78 26.31
CA TYR A 594 10.22 3.56 24.91
C TYR A 594 10.04 2.09 24.54
N LYS A 595 10.16 1.18 25.52
CA LYS A 595 10.13 -0.27 25.33
C LYS A 595 8.83 -0.70 24.64
N LEU A 596 8.95 -1.42 23.52
CA LEU A 596 7.84 -2.04 22.82
C LEU A 596 7.86 -3.56 22.98
N TRP A 597 9.04 -4.18 22.88
CA TRP A 597 9.15 -5.64 22.83
C TRP A 597 10.26 -6.17 23.75
N ASN A 598 9.97 -7.28 24.44
CA ASN A 598 10.92 -8.02 25.27
C ASN A 598 11.43 -9.23 24.48
N PHE A 599 12.53 -9.03 23.75
CA PHE A 599 13.19 -10.10 23.00
C PHE A 599 14.17 -10.89 23.88
N THR A 600 14.56 -12.08 23.42
CA THR A 600 15.69 -12.87 23.92
C THR A 600 16.89 -12.79 22.97
N THR A 601 18.06 -13.29 23.39
CA THR A 601 19.23 -13.36 22.49
C THR A 601 19.07 -14.39 21.37
N ASN A 602 18.06 -15.27 21.42
CA ASN A 602 17.72 -16.23 20.38
C ASN A 602 16.67 -15.71 19.38
N ASP A 603 16.14 -14.51 19.60
CA ASP A 603 15.04 -13.98 18.79
C ASP A 603 15.56 -13.25 17.56
N THR A 604 14.70 -13.16 16.53
CA THR A 604 14.89 -12.29 15.37
C THR A 604 13.99 -11.06 15.49
N VAL A 605 14.41 -9.94 14.90
CA VAL A 605 13.59 -8.74 14.76
C VAL A 605 13.11 -8.61 13.31
N ARG A 606 12.15 -7.73 13.07
CA ARG A 606 11.59 -7.46 11.74
C ARG A 606 12.22 -6.22 11.15
N CYS A 607 12.19 -6.05 9.83
CA CYS A 607 12.56 -4.76 9.24
C CYS A 607 11.63 -3.66 9.78
N VAL A 608 10.34 -4.01 9.91
CA VAL A 608 9.30 -3.12 10.46
C VAL A 608 9.35 -2.91 11.98
N SER A 609 10.16 -3.68 12.72
CA SER A 609 10.44 -3.36 14.14
C SER A 609 11.19 -2.03 14.29
N CYS A 610 11.88 -1.56 13.24
CA CYS A 610 12.52 -0.26 13.20
C CYS A 610 11.86 0.68 12.19
N HIS A 611 11.56 0.17 10.99
CA HIS A 611 11.01 0.92 9.86
C HIS A 611 9.49 0.75 9.77
N ALA A 612 8.74 1.53 10.55
CA ALA A 612 7.29 1.56 10.47
C ALA A 612 6.73 2.97 10.71
N SER A 613 5.48 3.17 10.30
CA SER A 613 4.69 4.37 10.58
C SER A 613 4.67 4.66 12.08
N ASN A 614 4.85 5.92 12.50
CA ASN A 614 4.94 6.25 13.92
C ASN A 614 3.59 6.32 14.66
N THR A 615 2.48 6.13 13.95
CA THR A 615 1.16 5.77 14.52
C THR A 615 1.09 4.30 14.95
N THR A 616 2.01 3.46 14.46
CA THR A 616 2.15 2.08 14.91
C THR A 616 2.83 2.04 16.29
N GLY A 617 2.41 1.11 17.15
CA GLY A 617 2.96 1.01 18.50
C GLY A 617 2.45 2.10 19.46
N THR A 618 1.32 2.76 19.14
CA THR A 618 0.62 3.70 20.04
C THR A 618 -0.82 3.27 20.34
N SER A 619 -1.20 2.04 20.00
CA SER A 619 -2.54 1.53 20.31
C SER A 619 -2.68 1.31 21.83
N ALA A 620 -3.90 1.45 22.33
CA ALA A 620 -4.24 1.03 23.68
C ALA A 620 -4.37 -0.50 23.81
N ASP A 621 -4.54 -1.23 22.69
CA ASP A 621 -4.59 -2.69 22.67
C ASP A 621 -3.17 -3.30 22.67
N PRO A 622 -2.78 -4.09 23.69
CA PRO A 622 -1.52 -4.81 23.69
C PRO A 622 -1.32 -5.75 22.48
N ALA A 623 -2.38 -6.30 21.89
CA ALA A 623 -2.32 -7.21 20.75
C ALA A 623 -1.93 -6.51 19.43
N GLU A 624 -2.17 -5.19 19.33
CA GLU A 624 -1.74 -4.34 18.22
C GLU A 624 -0.31 -3.79 18.42
N ASN A 625 0.26 -3.95 19.62
CA ASN A 625 1.63 -3.58 19.95
C ASN A 625 2.57 -4.81 20.02
N GLY A 626 2.06 -6.04 19.84
CA GLY A 626 2.86 -7.27 19.84
C GLY A 626 3.93 -7.30 18.74
N PRO A 627 5.00 -8.13 18.86
CA PRO A 627 6.04 -8.21 17.84
C PRO A 627 5.53 -8.82 16.51
N ASP A 628 4.47 -9.61 16.58
CA ASP A 628 3.68 -10.18 15.47
C ASP A 628 2.63 -9.21 14.88
N ALA A 629 2.45 -8.03 15.47
CA ALA A 629 1.41 -7.09 15.04
C ALA A 629 1.66 -6.57 13.61
N THR A 630 0.58 -6.12 12.95
CA THR A 630 0.65 -5.58 11.59
C THR A 630 1.23 -4.16 11.63
N LEU A 631 2.55 -4.05 11.57
CA LEU A 631 3.26 -2.78 11.47
C LEU A 631 3.30 -2.34 9.99
N THR A 632 2.93 -1.10 9.67
CA THR A 632 2.90 -0.57 8.29
C THR A 632 4.12 0.28 7.97
N VAL A 633 4.50 0.37 6.70
CA VAL A 633 5.75 1.04 6.26
C VAL A 633 5.53 2.28 5.40
N HIS A 634 4.32 2.84 5.41
CA HIS A 634 3.92 3.89 4.48
C HIS A 634 4.63 5.22 4.74
N ALA A 635 4.44 5.81 5.92
CA ALA A 635 4.96 7.14 6.25
C ALA A 635 5.11 7.33 7.76
N SER A 636 6.13 8.09 8.16
CA SER A 636 6.42 8.41 9.56
C SER A 636 6.96 9.83 9.70
N THR A 637 6.62 10.50 10.80
CA THR A 637 7.25 11.78 11.19
C THR A 637 8.66 11.60 11.77
N ASN A 638 9.31 10.44 11.60
CA ASN A 638 10.71 10.18 11.91
C ASN A 638 11.49 9.73 10.65
N ARG A 639 12.62 10.38 10.38
CA ARG A 639 13.39 10.22 9.14
C ARG A 639 13.94 8.79 9.00
N GLY A 640 13.76 8.19 7.82
CA GLY A 640 14.01 6.78 7.56
C GLY A 640 12.77 5.90 7.78
N ILE A 641 11.57 6.50 7.82
CA ILE A 641 10.29 5.83 8.12
C ILE A 641 10.36 5.10 9.47
N LEU A 642 10.91 5.75 10.51
CA LEU A 642 11.21 5.08 11.77
C LEU A 642 10.01 5.08 12.73
N ILE A 643 9.77 3.96 13.43
CA ILE A 643 8.67 3.85 14.41
C ILE A 643 8.86 4.75 15.64
N ARG A 644 10.13 5.09 15.94
CA ARG A 644 10.55 6.02 17.00
C ARG A 644 11.73 6.89 16.53
N PRO A 645 11.96 8.07 17.12
CA PRO A 645 13.09 8.93 16.75
C PRO A 645 14.47 8.27 16.94
N TYR A 646 15.41 8.62 16.06
CA TYR A 646 16.83 8.29 16.17
C TYR A 646 17.72 9.42 15.64
N GLU A 647 18.55 9.99 16.51
CA GLU A 647 19.52 11.05 16.20
C GLU A 647 20.87 10.46 15.80
N ASN A 648 21.03 10.18 14.49
CA ASN A 648 22.24 9.57 13.92
C ASN A 648 23.01 10.46 12.92
N ARG A 649 22.60 11.73 12.74
CA ARG A 649 23.35 12.72 11.93
C ARG A 649 23.77 13.97 12.70
N VAL A 650 23.11 14.26 13.83
CA VAL A 650 23.30 15.49 14.61
C VAL A 650 23.91 15.16 15.98
N LEU A 651 25.14 15.63 16.19
CA LEU A 651 25.87 15.45 17.45
C LEU A 651 25.25 16.30 18.57
N SER A 652 25.60 15.99 19.81
CA SER A 652 25.15 16.78 20.97
C SER A 652 25.73 18.20 20.94
N LYS A 653 25.03 19.13 21.61
CA LYS A 653 25.56 20.46 21.92
C LYS A 653 26.31 20.44 23.25
N ALA A 654 27.24 21.38 23.46
CA ALA A 654 27.81 21.63 24.79
C ALA A 654 26.71 21.86 25.84
N GLY A 655 26.89 21.26 27.02
CA GLY A 655 25.94 21.33 28.13
C GLY A 655 24.66 20.51 27.95
N GLN A 656 24.42 19.91 26.77
CA GLN A 656 23.26 19.05 26.55
C GLN A 656 23.39 17.78 27.40
N TYR A 657 22.39 17.54 28.25
CA TYR A 657 22.28 16.31 29.01
C TYR A 657 21.77 15.16 28.14
N TYR A 658 21.96 13.94 28.61
CA TYR A 658 21.33 12.76 28.02
C TYR A 658 19.81 12.93 27.95
N ASP A 659 19.26 12.63 26.77
CA ASP A 659 17.84 12.58 26.49
C ASP A 659 17.58 11.27 25.72
N ALA A 660 16.82 10.37 26.34
CA ALA A 660 16.45 9.09 25.76
C ALA A 660 15.60 9.24 24.48
N LYS A 661 14.90 10.37 24.29
CA LYS A 661 14.11 10.64 23.08
C LYS A 661 14.96 10.60 21.82
N GLY A 662 16.22 11.03 21.88
CA GLY A 662 17.16 11.00 20.75
C GLY A 662 17.56 9.58 20.32
N PHE A 663 17.28 8.56 21.14
CA PHE A 663 17.65 7.16 20.91
C PHE A 663 16.47 6.20 21.12
N ALA A 664 15.24 6.72 21.08
CA ALA A 664 14.01 5.99 21.38
C ALA A 664 13.83 4.74 20.51
N LEU A 665 14.35 4.73 19.29
CA LEU A 665 14.40 3.54 18.42
C LEU A 665 15.16 2.37 19.06
N CYS A 666 16.40 2.58 19.49
CA CYS A 666 17.21 1.53 20.13
C CYS A 666 16.54 1.06 21.43
N LEU A 667 15.93 2.00 22.15
CA LEU A 667 15.24 1.79 23.41
C LEU A 667 13.86 1.12 23.27
N ALA A 668 13.40 0.82 22.05
CA ALA A 668 12.24 -0.04 21.82
C ALA A 668 12.51 -1.51 22.21
N CYS A 669 13.77 -1.95 22.07
CA CYS A 669 14.23 -3.30 22.39
C CYS A 669 15.21 -3.32 23.57
N HIS A 670 16.07 -2.31 23.71
CA HIS A 670 17.08 -2.24 24.76
C HIS A 670 16.63 -1.46 26.00
N MET A 671 17.12 -1.87 27.16
CA MET A 671 16.91 -1.16 28.43
C MET A 671 17.68 0.18 28.49
N GLU A 672 17.16 1.14 29.25
CA GLU A 672 17.73 2.50 29.34
C GLU A 672 18.85 2.62 30.40
N THR A 673 18.76 1.85 31.50
CA THR A 673 19.63 1.98 32.70
C THR A 673 21.14 2.10 32.42
N PRO A 674 21.77 1.38 31.46
CA PRO A 674 23.20 1.48 31.15
C PRO A 674 23.67 2.90 30.75
N TYR A 675 22.75 3.73 30.25
CA TYR A 675 23.04 5.04 29.67
C TYR A 675 22.86 6.18 30.68
N LEU A 676 22.01 6.00 31.69
CA LEU A 676 21.69 7.03 32.69
C LEU A 676 22.85 7.39 33.63
N ASN A 677 23.80 6.48 33.86
CA ASN A 677 24.84 6.68 34.86
C ASN A 677 26.00 7.56 34.34
N ARG A 678 26.11 8.79 34.86
CA ARG A 678 27.15 9.77 34.51
C ARG A 678 28.56 9.40 34.98
N VAL A 679 28.69 8.40 35.83
CA VAL A 679 29.96 7.89 36.38
C VAL A 679 30.08 6.41 36.02
N ARG A 680 31.31 5.89 35.91
CA ARG A 680 31.56 4.47 35.68
C ARG A 680 30.85 3.64 36.77
N PRO A 681 29.89 2.75 36.46
CA PRO A 681 29.29 1.88 37.47
C PRO A 681 30.32 0.86 37.97
N ALA A 682 30.25 0.51 39.25
CA ALA A 682 30.61 -0.85 39.64
C ALA A 682 29.55 -1.79 39.04
N ALA A 683 29.96 -2.71 38.17
CA ALA A 683 29.10 -3.61 37.39
C ALA A 683 27.98 -2.91 36.59
N ALA A 684 28.25 -2.60 35.32
CA ALA A 684 27.21 -2.08 34.43
C ALA A 684 26.16 -3.18 34.15
N GLU A 685 24.96 -3.04 34.70
CA GLU A 685 23.79 -3.84 34.33
C GLU A 685 23.51 -3.66 32.82
N GLY A 686 23.04 -4.72 32.12
CA GLY A 686 22.58 -4.58 30.74
C GLY A 686 23.61 -4.23 29.65
N THR A 687 24.93 -4.22 29.93
CA THR A 687 25.94 -3.96 28.89
C THR A 687 27.31 -4.56 29.19
N ASN A 688 28.12 -4.81 28.15
CA ASN A 688 29.53 -5.19 28.27
C ASN A 688 30.50 -4.00 28.25
N PHE A 689 30.06 -2.82 27.80
CA PHE A 689 30.92 -1.63 27.81
C PHE A 689 30.53 -0.74 28.98
N VAL A 690 31.29 -0.88 30.08
CA VAL A 690 31.03 -0.22 31.38
C VAL A 690 31.11 1.32 31.35
N PHE A 691 31.47 1.91 30.21
CA PHE A 691 31.59 3.35 30.03
C PHE A 691 30.49 3.96 29.16
N HIS A 692 29.42 3.23 28.82
CA HIS A 692 28.29 3.79 28.05
C HIS A 692 27.76 5.09 28.65
N GLY A 693 27.26 5.06 29.89
CA GLY A 693 26.75 6.25 30.58
C GLY A 693 27.79 7.38 30.76
N LEU A 694 29.09 7.07 30.89
CA LEU A 694 30.13 8.10 30.90
C LEU A 694 30.17 8.88 29.57
N HIS A 695 30.12 8.18 28.44
CA HIS A 695 30.20 8.82 27.12
C HIS A 695 28.90 9.54 26.74
N VAL A 696 27.73 8.96 27.03
CA VAL A 696 26.43 9.54 26.62
C VAL A 696 25.81 10.50 27.66
N SER A 697 26.33 10.53 28.90
CA SER A 697 25.77 11.34 29.99
C SER A 697 26.80 12.11 30.83
N GLY A 698 28.09 11.77 30.77
CA GLY A 698 29.12 12.24 31.71
C GLY A 698 30.20 13.20 31.16
N ILE A 699 30.19 13.53 29.86
CA ILE A 699 31.24 14.36 29.21
C ILE A 699 30.69 15.68 28.63
N THR A 700 29.56 16.18 29.15
CA THR A 700 28.77 17.34 28.69
C THR A 700 29.54 18.64 28.34
N THR A 701 30.77 18.83 28.79
CA THR A 701 31.61 20.01 28.54
C THR A 701 32.88 19.76 27.72
N LYS A 702 33.02 18.57 27.11
CA LYS A 702 34.16 18.21 26.25
C LYS A 702 33.88 18.49 24.77
N GLY A 703 34.84 18.22 23.88
CA GLY A 703 34.67 18.38 22.43
C GLY A 703 35.37 19.56 21.77
N SER A 704 35.32 19.54 20.44
CA SER A 704 35.94 20.50 19.53
C SER A 704 34.94 21.56 19.02
N GLY A 705 33.64 21.32 19.21
CA GLY A 705 32.57 22.05 18.53
C GLY A 705 32.12 21.35 17.23
N GLY A 706 31.16 21.94 16.53
CA GLY A 706 30.49 21.30 15.38
C GLY A 706 29.44 20.26 15.81
N LEU A 707 28.39 20.11 15.00
CA LEU A 707 27.21 19.28 15.29
C LEU A 707 26.92 18.22 14.21
N ASP A 708 27.80 18.07 13.23
CA ASP A 708 27.63 17.16 12.10
C ASP A 708 28.50 15.91 12.28
N ILE A 709 27.89 14.73 12.18
CA ILE A 709 28.55 13.43 12.37
C ILE A 709 29.56 13.12 11.26
N ASP A 710 29.36 13.68 10.07
CA ASP A 710 30.23 13.46 8.91
C ASP A 710 31.43 14.43 8.90
N THR A 711 31.47 15.45 9.76
CA THR A 711 32.56 16.43 9.82
C THR A 711 33.73 15.92 10.69
N PRO A 712 34.94 15.72 10.14
CA PRO A 712 36.08 15.18 10.88
C PRO A 712 36.45 15.97 12.15
N GLY A 713 36.48 15.30 13.30
CA GLY A 713 36.79 15.89 14.60
C GLY A 713 35.67 16.75 15.22
N ALA A 714 34.49 16.84 14.60
CA ALA A 714 33.33 17.50 15.18
C ALA A 714 32.81 16.77 16.43
N GLY A 715 32.01 17.48 17.23
CA GLY A 715 31.36 16.97 18.42
C GLY A 715 31.60 17.86 19.63
N GLN A 716 30.57 18.02 20.45
CA GLN A 716 30.67 18.70 21.73
C GLN A 716 29.72 18.11 22.78
N GLY A 717 30.20 18.01 24.01
CA GLY A 717 29.47 17.40 25.11
C GLY A 717 29.41 15.88 25.01
N ASN A 718 28.21 15.33 25.26
CA ASN A 718 27.98 13.88 25.31
C ASN A 718 28.00 13.25 23.92
N ALA A 719 28.56 12.05 23.80
CA ALA A 719 28.52 11.28 22.58
C ALA A 719 27.10 10.78 22.26
N ARG A 720 26.77 10.68 20.97
CA ARG A 720 25.57 10.00 20.46
C ARG A 720 25.81 8.51 20.31
N CYS A 721 24.76 7.68 20.39
CA CYS A 721 24.89 6.24 20.11
C CYS A 721 25.49 5.97 18.72
N ALA A 722 25.10 6.75 17.70
CA ALA A 722 25.64 6.67 16.34
C ALA A 722 27.14 7.03 16.23
N GLU A 723 27.76 7.66 17.23
CA GLU A 723 29.20 7.88 17.24
C GLU A 723 30.00 6.62 17.57
N CYS A 724 29.37 5.58 18.11
CA CYS A 724 29.98 4.26 18.33
C CYS A 724 29.30 3.12 17.54
N HIS A 725 28.03 3.31 17.17
CA HIS A 725 27.18 2.36 16.45
C HIS A 725 26.70 2.96 15.13
N PHE A 726 27.65 3.51 14.35
CA PHE A 726 27.39 4.27 13.14
C PHE A 726 26.54 3.49 12.12
N SER A 727 27.03 2.32 11.74
CA SER A 727 26.33 1.38 10.86
C SER A 727 25.42 0.49 11.71
N SER A 728 24.17 0.94 11.92
CA SER A 728 23.25 0.30 12.86
C SER A 728 22.67 -1.05 12.37
N HIS A 729 22.76 -1.38 11.07
CA HIS A 729 22.30 -2.68 10.54
C HIS A 729 23.36 -3.78 10.68
N GLY A 730 24.59 -3.48 10.29
CA GLY A 730 25.77 -4.33 10.33
C GLY A 730 27.04 -3.50 10.12
N THR A 731 28.19 -4.01 10.53
CA THR A 731 29.47 -3.27 10.54
C THR A 731 30.38 -3.59 9.34
N THR A 732 29.78 -4.02 8.24
CA THR A 732 30.46 -4.47 7.02
C THR A 732 30.93 -3.33 6.13
N GLN A 733 30.31 -2.16 6.24
CA GLN A 733 30.78 -0.92 5.62
C GLN A 733 31.20 0.07 6.73
N LEU A 734 32.48 0.44 6.71
CA LEU A 734 33.14 1.29 7.72
C LEU A 734 33.84 2.47 7.03
N PRO A 735 33.62 3.72 7.46
CA PRO A 735 34.35 4.87 6.93
C PRO A 735 35.87 4.74 7.11
N ASP A 736 36.62 5.35 6.20
CA ASP A 736 38.06 5.64 6.35
C ASP A 736 38.99 4.46 6.68
N GLY A 737 38.60 3.23 6.34
CA GLY A 737 39.44 2.03 6.49
C GLY A 737 39.74 1.66 7.94
N GLN A 738 38.82 1.98 8.87
CA GLN A 738 38.95 1.71 10.29
C GLN A 738 39.29 0.24 10.62
N GLN A 739 40.21 0.04 11.56
CA GLN A 739 40.54 -1.30 12.06
C GLN A 739 39.70 -1.62 13.30
N VAL A 740 38.40 -1.82 13.07
CA VAL A 740 37.47 -2.40 14.04
C VAL A 740 37.03 -3.78 13.56
N ALA A 741 36.90 -4.75 14.46
CA ALA A 741 36.47 -6.10 14.11
C ALA A 741 34.96 -6.21 13.81
N GLY A 742 34.22 -5.09 13.85
CA GLY A 742 32.76 -5.08 13.73
C GLY A 742 32.01 -5.76 14.88
N ASP A 743 32.71 -6.11 15.96
CA ASP A 743 32.13 -6.73 17.15
C ASP A 743 31.08 -5.80 17.80
N ARG A 744 29.92 -6.34 18.20
CA ARG A 744 28.88 -5.61 18.97
C ARG A 744 28.31 -4.35 18.28
N LEU A 745 28.21 -4.37 16.95
CA LEU A 745 27.81 -3.25 16.10
C LEU A 745 28.70 -2.00 16.28
N ILE A 746 29.98 -2.18 16.62
CA ILE A 746 30.90 -1.05 16.83
C ILE A 746 31.59 -0.68 15.52
N GLY A 747 31.34 0.55 15.09
CA GLY A 747 31.94 1.23 13.95
C GLY A 747 31.76 2.73 14.10
N PHE A 748 32.79 3.51 13.77
CA PHE A 748 32.81 4.94 14.06
C PHE A 748 32.47 5.79 12.81
N PRO A 749 31.85 6.96 12.98
CA PRO A 749 31.69 7.97 11.93
C PRO A 749 33.00 8.74 11.65
N PRO A 750 33.06 9.54 10.56
CA PRO A 750 34.20 10.42 10.26
C PRO A 750 34.54 11.44 11.38
N ASN A 751 33.58 11.86 12.22
CA ASN A 751 33.91 12.78 13.32
C ASN A 751 34.86 12.17 14.37
N VAL A 752 34.98 10.84 14.44
CA VAL A 752 35.96 10.14 15.28
C VAL A 752 37.29 9.99 14.53
N LEU A 753 38.30 10.70 15.00
CA LEU A 753 39.61 10.76 14.36
C LEU A 753 40.55 9.65 14.86
N PRO A 754 41.67 9.38 14.16
CA PRO A 754 42.80 8.64 14.72
C PRO A 754 43.28 9.21 16.06
N SER A 755 44.02 8.40 16.83
CA SER A 755 44.71 8.90 18.03
C SER A 755 45.74 9.96 17.65
N LYS A 756 45.75 11.10 18.35
CA LYS A 756 46.72 12.18 18.09
C LYS A 756 48.15 11.76 18.41
N ALA A 757 48.36 10.99 19.47
CA ALA A 757 49.70 10.52 19.86
C ALA A 757 50.13 9.22 19.16
N MET A 758 49.19 8.32 18.83
CA MET A 758 49.53 7.02 18.21
C MET A 758 49.39 7.00 16.68
N GLY A 759 48.68 7.96 16.08
CA GLY A 759 48.40 8.00 14.65
C GLY A 759 47.52 6.85 14.17
N GLY A 760 47.70 6.46 12.89
CA GLY A 760 46.99 5.34 12.27
C GLY A 760 45.55 5.67 11.87
N VAL A 761 44.67 4.68 12.05
CA VAL A 761 43.20 4.80 11.89
C VAL A 761 42.51 4.59 13.24
N PRO A 762 41.24 4.99 13.44
CA PRO A 762 40.50 4.63 14.65
C PRO A 762 40.46 3.09 14.82
N THR A 763 40.76 2.62 16.03
CA THR A 763 40.71 1.19 16.35
C THR A 763 39.95 0.91 17.65
N PHE A 764 39.21 -0.18 17.64
CA PHE A 764 38.53 -0.76 18.79
C PHE A 764 38.78 -2.27 18.78
N LYS A 765 39.27 -2.80 19.91
CA LYS A 765 39.54 -4.23 20.07
C LYS A 765 38.86 -4.74 21.33
N LYS A 766 37.91 -5.65 21.16
CA LYS A 766 37.30 -6.41 22.26
C LYS A 766 38.23 -7.53 22.72
N THR A 767 38.22 -7.83 24.02
CA THR A 767 38.80 -9.04 24.61
C THR A 767 37.71 -9.79 25.39
N ALA A 768 38.01 -10.98 25.91
CA ALA A 768 37.05 -11.75 26.71
C ALA A 768 36.56 -11.01 27.98
N THR A 769 37.42 -10.18 28.57
CA THR A 769 37.18 -9.50 29.86
C THR A 769 37.10 -7.98 29.73
N GLY A 770 37.08 -7.41 28.52
CA GLY A 770 37.16 -5.97 28.32
C GLY A 770 37.49 -5.58 26.88
N GLY A 771 38.39 -4.61 26.72
CA GLY A 771 38.89 -4.17 25.42
C GLY A 771 39.79 -2.95 25.48
N THR A 772 40.18 -2.44 24.31
CA THR A 772 41.03 -1.24 24.12
C THR A 772 40.52 -0.35 23.00
N CYS A 773 40.60 0.97 23.21
CA CYS A 773 40.30 1.99 22.19
C CYS A 773 41.55 2.83 21.87
N THR A 774 41.85 3.00 20.58
CA THR A 774 42.88 3.96 20.10
C THR A 774 42.27 4.85 19.02
N LEU A 775 41.90 6.07 19.42
CA LEU A 775 41.13 7.05 18.63
C LEU A 775 41.13 8.42 19.33
N THR A 776 40.66 9.47 18.65
CA THR A 776 40.33 10.77 19.26
C THR A 776 38.85 11.06 19.07
N CYS A 777 38.12 11.22 20.17
CA CYS A 777 36.69 11.54 20.17
C CYS A 777 36.40 12.64 21.21
N HIS A 778 35.53 13.60 20.89
CA HIS A 778 35.27 14.81 21.69
C HIS A 778 36.56 15.51 22.19
N GLY A 779 37.56 15.61 21.32
CA GLY A 779 38.88 16.18 21.61
C GLY A 779 39.78 15.35 22.54
N LYS A 780 39.26 14.27 23.14
CA LYS A 780 39.98 13.35 24.04
C LYS A 780 40.70 12.27 23.24
N ASP A 781 42.01 12.35 23.22
CA ASP A 781 42.89 11.30 22.69
C ASP A 781 42.87 10.06 23.62
N HIS A 782 42.57 8.90 23.04
CA HIS A 782 42.58 7.58 23.65
C HIS A 782 43.78 6.83 23.09
N GLN A 783 44.74 6.51 23.96
CA GLN A 783 46.05 5.97 23.58
C GLN A 783 46.14 4.51 24.06
N GLY A 784 45.45 3.59 23.37
CA GLY A 784 45.28 2.22 23.83
C GLY A 784 44.48 2.12 25.13
N ALA A 785 43.52 3.01 25.33
CA ALA A 785 42.75 3.13 26.57
C ALA A 785 41.98 1.83 26.86
N THR A 786 42.29 1.18 27.99
CA THR A 786 41.70 -0.10 28.38
C THR A 786 40.37 0.07 29.11
N TYR A 787 39.47 -0.89 28.92
CA TYR A 787 38.32 -1.10 29.79
C TYR A 787 38.23 -2.58 30.19
N SER A 788 37.54 -2.84 31.30
CA SER A 788 37.11 -4.16 31.75
C SER A 788 35.58 -4.23 31.73
N ASN A 789 35.03 -5.41 31.48
CA ASN A 789 33.59 -5.71 31.56
C ASN A 789 33.06 -5.65 33.01
#